data_AF-A0A530BYZ5-F1
#
_entry.id   AF-A0A530BYZ5-F1
#
_cell.length_a   1.000
_cell.length_b   1.000
_cell.length_c   1.000
_cell.angle_alpha   90.00
_cell.angle_beta   90.00
_cell.angle_gamma   90.00
#
_symmetry.space_group_name_H-M   'P 1'
#
loop_
_entity.id
_entity.type
_entity.pdbx_description
1 polymer ?
#
loop_
_entity_poly.entity_id
_entity_poly.type
_entity_poly.pdbx_seq_one_letter_code
_entity_poly.pdbx_strand_id
1 'polypeptide(L)'
;MAAEARRSLRRRIVRSDRTEQEKQSMGTPSVSDDERLRRKNMVESVLRDGYPPMGVQGKKGSCVSEAAKRLGVPRGTINSWLIAEEGLKATSQKNFVPDWSLYVADPMVVSKKVDRPTPTVDDRIRERRLEQEIASLKKREKDLLDQVITLQDVRGTIMNLADALEAPAIIQPAPGSKRGGKRTAILHISDVHCGESVDLYEMDGLNSYSGEICKARMHRLFQKTASLLTEHWSGDPVEEIVICLGGDMIDGNLREESRRGGAMPVVESAKLISELTAGGIKFLHEEVRVPIRVYTSPGNHGRLSLKPHVNEGAIDNWDMMISWSIEKILGKQDWVKFYYTGSGEALYNVYGWWFLLQHGHEGVGGTGGLYGPVYKQVRGMYRTHQSYGRRGRGFHYVLEGHNHTSVKIPFGFANGSVVGYSPYSARALKADPSPASQNLLTVEERLGVIAWNELFLGVPEEGTLYEPPRDRGRPSWQAGDACAGWRRPLMMIGLTGARNVGKSTVANMLVESFGFRRIHAFDGGKAATVAYFIHLGATSIEANEMVYGSLKDLSSDILPGRASPRFFMEKFGRFMGTTLGPDWTLGAEISRHRRADPSSKLIAESLVYESDLFRSAGGIIVRVERPGHVGPVGCESDSFQAGIVEDHRLINGGSLTELRKAVSDLVHKVER
;
A
#
# COMPACT_ATOMS: atom_id res chain seq x y z
N MET A 1 22.47 -34.49 -24.26
CA MET A 1 22.23 -33.23 -25.00
C MET A 1 22.05 -33.36 -26.52
N ALA A 2 22.40 -34.47 -27.20
CA ALA A 2 22.19 -34.60 -28.65
C ALA A 2 20.82 -35.20 -29.08
N ALA A 3 20.05 -35.79 -28.15
CA ALA A 3 18.77 -36.44 -28.44
C ALA A 3 17.56 -35.48 -28.39
N GLU A 4 17.60 -34.43 -27.57
CA GLU A 4 16.54 -33.42 -27.51
C GLU A 4 16.62 -32.39 -28.66
N ALA A 5 17.83 -32.12 -29.16
CA ALA A 5 18.03 -31.26 -30.32
C ALA A 5 17.39 -31.82 -31.61
N ARG A 6 17.34 -33.16 -31.77
CA ARG A 6 16.73 -33.81 -32.94
C ARG A 6 15.19 -33.86 -32.89
N ARG A 7 14.57 -33.78 -31.70
CA ARG A 7 13.11 -33.69 -31.54
C ARG A 7 12.56 -32.28 -31.76
N SER A 8 13.36 -31.26 -31.43
CA SER A 8 13.02 -29.84 -31.68
C SER A 8 13.09 -29.49 -33.18
N LEU A 9 14.10 -29.97 -33.91
CA LEU A 9 14.27 -29.68 -35.34
C LEU A 9 13.17 -30.33 -36.22
N ARG A 10 12.71 -31.54 -35.87
CA ARG A 10 11.59 -32.21 -36.59
C ARG A 10 10.22 -31.58 -36.34
N ARG A 11 10.03 -30.82 -35.25
CA ARG A 11 8.79 -30.08 -34.99
C ARG A 11 8.80 -28.66 -35.58
N ARG A 12 9.98 -28.08 -35.84
CA ARG A 12 10.11 -26.79 -36.55
C ARG A 12 9.97 -26.93 -38.07
N ILE A 13 10.43 -28.03 -38.68
CA ILE A 13 10.30 -28.25 -40.13
C ILE A 13 8.85 -28.59 -40.57
N VAL A 14 7.95 -28.93 -39.64
CA VAL A 14 6.53 -29.25 -39.96
C VAL A 14 5.58 -28.05 -39.77
N ARG A 15 6.08 -26.90 -39.29
CA ARG A 15 5.23 -25.73 -39.01
C ARG A 15 5.66 -24.41 -39.67
N SER A 16 6.77 -24.36 -40.40
CA SER A 16 7.22 -23.14 -41.11
C SER A 16 7.07 -23.16 -42.63
N ASP A 17 6.71 -24.28 -43.26
CA ASP A 17 6.53 -24.38 -44.73
C ASP A 17 5.06 -24.34 -45.19
N ARG A 18 4.15 -23.78 -44.37
CA ARG A 18 2.70 -23.77 -44.68
C ARG A 18 2.02 -22.41 -44.66
N THR A 19 2.75 -21.31 -44.67
CA THR A 19 2.13 -19.97 -44.59
C THR A 19 2.59 -18.93 -45.60
N GLU A 20 3.40 -19.26 -46.61
CA GLU A 20 3.79 -18.25 -47.62
C GLU A 20 3.73 -18.69 -49.10
N GLN A 21 3.18 -19.86 -49.40
CA GLN A 21 2.73 -20.20 -50.75
C GLN A 21 1.33 -20.80 -50.68
N GLU A 22 0.45 -20.39 -51.60
CA GLU A 22 -0.98 -20.78 -51.73
C GLU A 22 -2.00 -19.98 -50.90
N LYS A 23 -2.05 -18.66 -51.13
CA LYS A 23 -3.35 -17.97 -51.31
C LYS A 23 -3.62 -17.75 -52.81
N GLN A 24 -3.67 -18.86 -53.55
CA GLN A 24 -4.43 -18.90 -54.79
C GLN A 24 -5.79 -19.51 -54.48
N SER A 25 -6.84 -18.83 -54.93
CA SER A 25 -8.24 -19.25 -54.95
C SER A 25 -8.41 -20.74 -55.28
N MET A 26 -8.57 -21.59 -54.25
CA MET A 26 -9.16 -22.91 -54.42
C MET A 26 -10.69 -22.79 -54.41
N GLY A 27 -11.22 -22.29 -55.53
CA GLY A 27 -12.62 -22.49 -55.86
C GLY A 27 -12.85 -23.96 -56.21
N THR A 28 -13.94 -24.54 -55.73
CA THR A 28 -14.43 -25.85 -56.16
C THR A 28 -14.38 -25.91 -57.70
N PRO A 29 -13.76 -26.93 -58.33
CA PRO A 29 -13.61 -26.96 -59.77
C PRO A 29 -14.98 -26.79 -60.44
N SER A 30 -15.07 -25.86 -61.39
CA SER A 30 -16.29 -25.60 -62.15
C SER A 30 -16.73 -26.91 -62.81
N VAL A 31 -17.94 -27.36 -62.47
CA VAL A 31 -18.56 -28.53 -63.11
C VAL A 31 -18.53 -28.32 -64.63
N SER A 32 -18.02 -29.30 -65.38
CA SER A 32 -17.92 -29.19 -66.85
C SER A 32 -19.29 -28.94 -67.48
N ASP A 33 -19.32 -28.21 -68.60
CA ASP A 33 -20.58 -27.90 -69.29
C ASP A 33 -21.38 -29.16 -69.67
N ASP A 34 -20.71 -30.28 -69.97
CA ASP A 34 -21.38 -31.56 -70.24
C ASP A 34 -22.12 -32.12 -69.01
N GLU A 35 -21.57 -31.94 -67.82
CA GLU A 35 -22.18 -32.41 -66.57
C GLU A 35 -23.27 -31.42 -66.10
N ARG A 36 -23.11 -30.11 -66.38
CA ARG A 36 -24.17 -29.11 -66.18
C ARG A 36 -25.36 -29.39 -67.09
N LEU A 37 -25.11 -29.71 -68.36
CA LEU A 37 -26.14 -30.10 -69.32
C LEU A 37 -26.81 -31.43 -68.92
N ARG A 38 -26.04 -32.42 -68.46
CA ARG A 38 -26.58 -33.70 -67.96
C ARG A 38 -27.52 -33.50 -66.78
N ARG A 39 -27.16 -32.63 -65.83
CA ARG A 39 -28.02 -32.28 -64.68
C ARG A 39 -29.27 -31.53 -65.11
N LYS A 40 -29.14 -30.56 -66.02
CA LYS A 40 -30.28 -29.86 -66.62
C LYS A 40 -31.27 -30.83 -67.25
N ASN A 41 -30.79 -31.69 -68.15
CA ASN A 41 -31.63 -32.65 -68.86
C ASN A 41 -32.32 -33.63 -67.90
N MET A 42 -31.64 -34.03 -66.81
CA MET A 42 -32.28 -34.87 -65.80
C MET A 42 -33.40 -34.14 -65.05
N VAL A 43 -33.17 -32.90 -64.60
CA VAL A 43 -34.21 -32.13 -63.90
C VAL A 43 -35.40 -31.89 -64.82
N GLU A 44 -35.16 -31.55 -66.09
CA GLU A 44 -36.22 -31.38 -67.10
C GLU A 44 -36.99 -32.68 -67.37
N SER A 45 -36.32 -33.84 -67.44
CA SER A 45 -36.97 -35.14 -67.55
C SER A 45 -37.87 -35.44 -66.34
N VAL A 46 -37.40 -35.14 -65.14
CA VAL A 46 -38.16 -35.36 -63.90
C VAL A 46 -39.37 -34.41 -63.80
N LEU A 47 -39.25 -33.18 -64.31
CA LEU A 47 -40.38 -32.24 -64.43
C LEU A 47 -41.46 -32.79 -65.38
N ARG A 48 -41.06 -33.35 -66.54
CA ARG A 48 -41.98 -34.00 -67.49
C ARG A 48 -42.69 -35.22 -66.91
N ASP A 49 -42.03 -35.92 -65.98
CA ASP A 49 -42.62 -37.04 -65.23
C ASP A 49 -43.62 -36.58 -64.15
N GLY A 50 -43.87 -35.28 -64.01
CA GLY A 50 -44.86 -34.71 -63.09
C GLY A 50 -44.38 -34.56 -61.65
N TYR A 51 -43.06 -34.50 -61.42
CA TYR A 51 -42.51 -34.12 -60.11
C TYR A 51 -42.44 -32.60 -60.01
N PRO A 52 -43.03 -31.98 -58.98
CA PRO A 52 -43.12 -30.52 -58.90
C PRO A 52 -41.75 -29.83 -58.71
N PRO A 53 -41.58 -28.61 -59.27
CA PRO A 53 -40.41 -27.77 -59.06
C PRO A 53 -40.29 -27.29 -57.61
N MET A 54 -39.16 -26.69 -57.26
CA MET A 54 -38.92 -26.16 -55.91
C MET A 54 -40.01 -25.12 -55.54
N GLY A 55 -40.60 -25.29 -54.35
CA GLY A 55 -41.65 -24.39 -53.85
C GLY A 55 -43.07 -24.69 -54.34
N VAL A 56 -43.26 -25.65 -55.24
CA VAL A 56 -44.59 -26.09 -55.71
C VAL A 56 -44.97 -27.40 -55.01
N GLN A 57 -46.19 -27.48 -54.48
CA GLN A 57 -46.73 -28.74 -53.94
C GLN A 57 -47.37 -29.56 -55.06
N GLY A 58 -47.07 -30.86 -55.09
CA GLY A 58 -47.65 -31.82 -56.03
C GLY A 58 -47.83 -33.18 -55.37
N LYS A 59 -48.53 -34.10 -56.05
CA LYS A 59 -48.76 -35.47 -55.54
C LYS A 59 -47.46 -36.31 -55.45
N LYS A 60 -46.44 -35.97 -56.25
CA LYS A 60 -45.12 -36.62 -56.27
C LYS A 60 -44.10 -35.82 -55.45
N GLY A 61 -43.00 -36.46 -55.07
CA GLY A 61 -41.90 -35.81 -54.35
C GLY A 61 -41.24 -34.67 -55.15
N SER A 62 -40.38 -33.88 -54.52
CA SER A 62 -39.69 -32.75 -55.20
C SER A 62 -38.83 -33.23 -56.39
N CYS A 63 -38.88 -32.48 -57.50
CA CYS A 63 -38.04 -32.76 -58.68
C CYS A 63 -36.54 -32.84 -58.35
N VAL A 64 -36.07 -32.06 -57.37
CA VAL A 64 -34.66 -32.05 -56.93
C VAL A 64 -34.28 -33.35 -56.25
N SER A 65 -35.19 -33.94 -55.48
CA SER A 65 -34.93 -35.21 -54.78
C SER A 65 -34.91 -36.37 -55.74
N GLU A 66 -35.85 -36.38 -56.69
CA GLU A 66 -35.94 -37.42 -57.70
C GLU A 66 -34.80 -37.34 -58.71
N ALA A 67 -34.43 -36.14 -59.17
CA ALA A 67 -33.27 -35.94 -60.05
C ALA A 67 -31.96 -36.36 -59.38
N ALA A 68 -31.77 -36.03 -58.10
CA ALA A 68 -30.61 -36.47 -57.33
C ALA A 68 -30.55 -38.00 -57.22
N LYS A 69 -31.69 -38.65 -56.95
CA LYS A 69 -31.81 -40.11 -56.90
C LYS A 69 -31.45 -40.76 -58.24
N ARG A 70 -31.97 -40.23 -59.35
CA ARG A 70 -31.70 -40.77 -60.70
C ARG A 70 -30.27 -40.53 -61.19
N LEU A 71 -29.61 -39.48 -60.71
CA LEU A 71 -28.20 -39.19 -60.99
C LEU A 71 -27.23 -39.90 -60.04
N GLY A 72 -27.71 -40.51 -58.97
CA GLY A 72 -26.86 -41.14 -57.96
C GLY A 72 -26.02 -40.15 -57.16
N VAL A 73 -26.49 -38.91 -57.00
CA VAL A 73 -25.78 -37.83 -56.28
C VAL A 73 -26.56 -37.34 -55.06
N PRO A 74 -25.91 -36.73 -54.05
CA PRO A 74 -26.62 -36.15 -52.92
C PRO A 74 -27.60 -35.06 -53.34
N ARG A 75 -28.78 -35.00 -52.70
CA ARG A 75 -29.79 -33.95 -52.94
C ARG A 75 -29.22 -32.54 -52.81
N GLY A 76 -28.34 -32.32 -51.83
CA GLY A 76 -27.67 -31.05 -51.62
C GLY A 76 -26.85 -30.60 -52.82
N THR A 77 -26.24 -31.54 -53.56
CA THR A 77 -25.43 -31.24 -54.75
C THR A 77 -26.27 -30.69 -55.91
N ILE A 78 -27.45 -31.25 -56.17
CA ILE A 78 -28.37 -30.72 -57.19
C ILE A 78 -28.94 -29.37 -56.75
N ASN A 79 -29.28 -29.22 -55.47
CA ASN A 79 -29.82 -27.97 -54.93
C ASN A 79 -28.81 -26.81 -55.02
N SER A 80 -27.57 -27.03 -54.56
CA SER A 80 -26.51 -26.02 -54.64
C SER A 80 -26.14 -25.68 -56.08
N TRP A 81 -26.17 -26.66 -56.99
CA TRP A 81 -25.95 -26.44 -58.41
C TRP A 81 -27.05 -25.57 -59.02
N LEU A 82 -28.34 -25.86 -58.78
CA LEU A 82 -29.46 -25.06 -59.29
C LEU A 82 -29.41 -23.60 -58.81
N ILE A 83 -29.05 -23.36 -57.55
CA ILE A 83 -28.88 -22.01 -56.99
C ILE A 83 -27.75 -21.26 -57.73
N ALA A 84 -26.64 -21.94 -58.01
CA ALA A 84 -25.54 -21.36 -58.77
C ALA A 84 -25.95 -21.02 -60.22
N GLU A 85 -26.70 -21.90 -60.90
CA GLU A 85 -27.19 -21.65 -62.27
C GLU A 85 -28.18 -20.48 -62.36
N GLU A 86 -29.09 -20.36 -61.39
CA GLU A 86 -30.03 -19.22 -61.32
C GLU A 86 -29.28 -17.90 -61.05
N GLY A 87 -28.21 -17.93 -60.24
CA GLY A 87 -27.32 -16.78 -60.05
C GLY A 87 -26.57 -16.38 -61.33
N LEU A 88 -26.11 -17.36 -62.11
CA LEU A 88 -25.48 -17.12 -63.42
C LEU A 88 -26.49 -16.56 -64.44
N LYS A 89 -27.74 -17.05 -64.44
CA LYS A 89 -28.82 -16.49 -65.26
C LYS A 89 -29.14 -15.05 -64.89
N ALA A 90 -29.21 -14.72 -63.61
CA ALA A 90 -29.50 -13.38 -63.11
C ALA A 90 -28.40 -12.35 -63.47
N THR A 91 -27.17 -12.82 -63.66
CA THR A 91 -26.01 -11.99 -64.06
C THR A 91 -25.72 -12.06 -65.57
N SER A 92 -26.65 -12.62 -66.37
CA SER A 92 -26.54 -12.79 -67.83
C SER A 92 -25.31 -13.59 -68.29
N GLN A 93 -24.80 -14.48 -67.45
CA GLN A 93 -23.71 -15.40 -67.77
C GLN A 93 -24.24 -16.73 -68.34
N LYS A 94 -23.36 -17.50 -69.00
CA LYS A 94 -23.70 -18.84 -69.53
C LYS A 94 -24.20 -19.74 -68.40
N ASN A 95 -25.46 -20.17 -68.51
CA ASN A 95 -26.15 -20.94 -67.49
C ASN A 95 -26.89 -22.14 -68.10
N PHE A 96 -27.21 -23.10 -67.25
CA PHE A 96 -27.93 -24.33 -67.57
C PHE A 96 -29.17 -24.48 -66.69
N VAL A 97 -29.89 -23.37 -66.45
CA VAL A 97 -31.16 -23.40 -65.72
C VAL A 97 -32.18 -24.28 -66.46
N PRO A 98 -32.82 -25.25 -65.79
CA PRO A 98 -33.90 -26.05 -66.36
C PRO A 98 -35.09 -25.21 -66.79
N ASP A 99 -35.76 -25.61 -67.87
CA ASP A 99 -37.04 -25.03 -68.22
C ASP A 99 -38.14 -25.50 -67.25
N TRP A 100 -38.46 -24.64 -66.29
CA TRP A 100 -39.49 -24.88 -65.28
C TRP A 100 -40.90 -25.02 -65.87
N SER A 101 -41.14 -24.55 -67.10
CA SER A 101 -42.45 -24.67 -67.77
C SER A 101 -42.79 -26.08 -68.22
N LEU A 102 -41.82 -27.00 -68.21
CA LEU A 102 -42.01 -28.41 -68.57
C LEU A 102 -42.85 -29.20 -67.55
N TYR A 103 -43.10 -28.63 -66.37
CA TYR A 103 -44.03 -29.21 -65.39
C TYR A 103 -45.48 -28.78 -65.69
N VAL A 104 -46.32 -29.75 -66.05
CA VAL A 104 -47.76 -29.56 -66.20
C VAL A 104 -48.46 -30.06 -64.94
N ALA A 105 -49.08 -29.15 -64.20
CA ALA A 105 -49.85 -29.51 -63.00
C ALA A 105 -51.14 -30.26 -63.38
N ASP A 106 -51.46 -31.31 -62.62
CA ASP A 106 -52.74 -32.02 -62.70
C ASP A 106 -53.90 -31.04 -62.41
N PRO A 107 -54.91 -30.87 -63.29
CA PRO A 107 -55.97 -29.86 -63.16
C PRO A 107 -56.82 -29.93 -61.86
N MET A 108 -56.69 -31.01 -61.08
CA MET A 108 -57.43 -31.19 -59.82
C MET A 108 -56.75 -30.62 -58.55
N VAL A 109 -55.69 -29.82 -58.67
CA VAL A 109 -55.13 -29.08 -57.52
C VAL A 109 -55.07 -27.59 -57.84
N VAL A 110 -56.25 -26.98 -58.01
CA VAL A 110 -56.40 -25.53 -57.96
C VAL A 110 -56.20 -25.11 -56.51
N SER A 111 -55.18 -24.28 -56.29
CA SER A 111 -54.83 -23.65 -55.03
C SER A 111 -56.04 -23.09 -54.29
N LYS A 112 -56.27 -23.56 -53.05
CA LYS A 112 -56.93 -22.72 -52.05
C LYS A 112 -55.98 -21.55 -51.78
N LYS A 113 -56.23 -20.38 -52.38
CA LYS A 113 -55.69 -19.12 -51.86
C LYS A 113 -56.15 -19.04 -50.40
N VAL A 114 -55.22 -19.22 -49.47
CA VAL A 114 -55.44 -18.76 -48.10
C VAL A 114 -55.38 -17.24 -48.21
N ASP A 115 -56.55 -16.58 -48.18
CA ASP A 115 -56.61 -15.16 -47.86
C ASP A 115 -55.88 -14.98 -46.53
N ARG A 116 -54.69 -14.38 -46.57
CA ARG A 116 -54.12 -13.81 -45.36
C ARG A 116 -55.02 -12.63 -45.02
N PRO A 117 -55.64 -12.58 -43.83
CA PRO A 117 -56.38 -11.40 -43.42
C PRO A 117 -55.46 -10.20 -43.54
N THR A 118 -56.00 -9.07 -44.05
CA THR A 118 -55.28 -7.79 -44.08
C THR A 118 -54.72 -7.56 -42.67
N PRO A 119 -53.39 -7.35 -42.52
CA PRO A 119 -52.80 -7.25 -41.19
C PRO A 119 -53.53 -6.15 -40.42
N THR A 120 -54.06 -6.52 -39.26
CA THR A 120 -54.79 -5.58 -38.42
C THR A 120 -53.88 -4.42 -38.01
N VAL A 121 -54.45 -3.30 -37.56
CA VAL A 121 -53.63 -2.19 -37.03
C VAL A 121 -52.69 -2.70 -35.94
N ASP A 122 -53.12 -3.66 -35.13
CA ASP A 122 -52.31 -4.30 -34.09
C ASP A 122 -51.16 -5.16 -34.66
N ASP A 123 -51.39 -5.88 -35.77
CA ASP A 123 -50.32 -6.64 -36.45
C ASP A 123 -49.26 -5.70 -37.03
N ARG A 124 -49.67 -4.57 -37.63
CA ARG A 124 -48.75 -3.56 -38.19
C ARG A 124 -47.99 -2.81 -37.08
N ILE A 125 -48.63 -2.57 -35.94
CA ILE A 125 -47.96 -2.00 -34.76
C ILE A 125 -46.96 -3.00 -34.19
N ARG A 126 -47.30 -4.29 -34.12
CA ARG A 126 -46.40 -5.35 -33.66
C ARG A 126 -45.20 -5.51 -34.58
N GLU A 127 -45.42 -5.54 -35.89
CA GLU A 127 -44.36 -5.59 -36.90
C GLU A 127 -43.41 -4.40 -36.76
N ARG A 128 -43.95 -3.18 -36.62
CA ARG A 128 -43.12 -1.98 -36.42
C ARG A 128 -42.36 -1.96 -35.10
N ARG A 129 -42.94 -2.52 -34.02
CA ARG A 129 -42.23 -2.71 -32.74
C ARG A 129 -41.09 -3.72 -32.87
N LEU A 130 -41.31 -4.83 -33.57
CA LEU A 130 -40.28 -5.83 -33.84
C LEU A 130 -39.18 -5.26 -34.74
N GLU A 131 -39.50 -4.45 -35.74
CA GLU A 131 -38.50 -3.75 -36.57
C GLU A 131 -37.66 -2.76 -35.75
N GLN A 132 -38.29 -2.00 -34.84
CA GLN A 132 -37.59 -1.12 -33.91
C GLN A 132 -36.69 -1.90 -32.94
N GLU A 133 -37.16 -3.06 -32.47
CA GLU A 133 -36.39 -3.94 -31.59
C GLU A 133 -35.18 -4.51 -32.33
N ILE A 134 -35.36 -5.04 -33.55
CA ILE A 134 -34.27 -5.52 -34.41
C ILE A 134 -33.26 -4.40 -34.71
N ALA A 135 -33.72 -3.19 -34.99
CA ALA A 135 -32.84 -2.04 -35.23
C ALA A 135 -32.05 -1.67 -33.97
N SER A 136 -32.67 -1.70 -32.79
CA SER A 136 -31.98 -1.41 -31.53
C SER A 136 -30.97 -2.50 -31.16
N LEU A 137 -31.30 -3.77 -31.39
CA LEU A 137 -30.41 -4.90 -31.20
C LEU A 137 -29.21 -4.85 -32.14
N LYS A 138 -29.42 -4.56 -33.44
CA LYS A 138 -28.33 -4.40 -34.41
C LYS A 138 -27.39 -3.24 -34.06
N LYS A 139 -27.95 -2.12 -33.58
CA LYS A 139 -27.14 -0.99 -33.10
C LYS A 139 -26.29 -1.41 -31.90
N ARG A 140 -26.89 -2.11 -30.94
CA ARG A 140 -26.17 -2.60 -29.74
C ARG A 140 -25.10 -3.63 -30.09
N GLU A 141 -25.35 -4.51 -31.04
CA GLU A 141 -24.36 -5.46 -31.56
C GLU A 141 -23.17 -4.74 -32.18
N LYS A 142 -23.41 -3.72 -33.00
CA LYS A 142 -22.36 -2.87 -33.57
C LYS A 142 -21.56 -2.14 -32.48
N ASP A 143 -22.24 -1.49 -31.54
CA ASP A 143 -21.58 -0.76 -30.45
C ASP A 143 -20.69 -1.68 -29.60
N LEU A 144 -21.12 -2.93 -29.37
CA LEU A 144 -20.33 -3.95 -28.68
C LEU A 144 -19.13 -4.42 -29.52
N LEU A 145 -19.29 -4.60 -30.83
CA LEU A 145 -18.19 -4.95 -31.73
C LEU A 145 -17.12 -3.85 -31.78
N ASP A 146 -17.53 -2.58 -31.88
CA ASP A 146 -16.62 -1.44 -31.89
C ASP A 146 -15.85 -1.33 -30.55
N GLN A 147 -16.51 -1.64 -29.42
CA GLN A 147 -15.85 -1.76 -28.12
C GLN A 147 -14.85 -2.92 -28.08
N VAL A 148 -15.19 -4.08 -28.64
CA VAL A 148 -14.28 -5.23 -28.70
C VAL A 148 -13.05 -4.93 -29.56
N ILE A 149 -13.21 -4.25 -30.70
CA ILE A 149 -12.09 -3.82 -31.55
C ILE A 149 -11.18 -2.86 -30.79
N THR A 150 -11.75 -1.84 -30.14
CA THR A 150 -10.98 -0.88 -29.34
C THR A 150 -10.23 -1.57 -28.20
N LEU A 151 -10.86 -2.52 -27.51
CA LEU A 151 -10.22 -3.31 -26.46
C LEU A 151 -9.11 -4.22 -27.00
N GLN A 152 -9.26 -4.75 -28.21
CA GLN A 152 -8.22 -5.55 -28.88
C GLN A 152 -7.01 -4.69 -29.27
N ASP A 153 -7.22 -3.46 -29.73
CA ASP A 153 -6.13 -2.52 -30.06
C ASP A 153 -5.37 -2.04 -28.82
N VAL A 154 -6.10 -1.75 -27.73
CA VAL A 154 -5.50 -1.46 -26.42
C VAL A 154 -4.71 -2.68 -25.95
N ARG A 155 -5.28 -3.88 -26.04
CA ARG A 155 -4.57 -5.13 -25.71
C ARG A 155 -3.32 -5.33 -26.56
N GLY A 156 -3.34 -5.01 -27.85
CA GLY A 156 -2.16 -5.10 -28.73
C GLY A 156 -1.04 -4.16 -28.29
N THR A 157 -1.38 -2.93 -27.87
CA THR A 157 -0.43 -1.97 -27.31
C THR A 157 0.17 -2.44 -25.99
N ILE A 158 -0.68 -3.04 -25.13
CA ILE A 158 -0.29 -3.64 -23.84
C ILE A 158 0.60 -4.87 -24.05
N MET A 159 0.26 -5.74 -25.00
CA MET A 159 1.00 -6.96 -25.28
C MET A 159 2.38 -6.67 -25.89
N ASN A 160 2.51 -5.63 -26.72
CA ASN A 160 3.84 -5.17 -27.16
C ASN A 160 4.71 -4.66 -25.99
N LEU A 161 4.09 -4.18 -24.91
CA LEU A 161 4.77 -3.83 -23.66
C LEU A 161 5.15 -5.09 -22.87
N ALA A 162 4.26 -6.10 -22.87
CA ALA A 162 4.49 -7.40 -22.25
C ALA A 162 5.53 -8.26 -22.98
N ASP A 163 5.68 -8.14 -24.30
CA ASP A 163 6.69 -8.87 -25.08
C ASP A 163 8.13 -8.41 -24.77
N ALA A 164 8.30 -7.29 -24.04
CA ALA A 164 9.58 -6.87 -23.47
C ALA A 164 9.95 -7.62 -22.17
N LEU A 165 9.12 -8.56 -21.70
CA LEU A 165 9.37 -9.38 -20.52
C LEU A 165 10.48 -10.40 -20.78
N GLU A 166 11.68 -10.10 -20.29
CA GLU A 166 12.64 -11.16 -20.01
C GLU A 166 12.13 -11.98 -18.81
N ALA A 167 12.06 -13.31 -18.98
CA ALA A 167 11.86 -14.21 -17.84
C ALA A 167 12.94 -13.88 -16.79
N PRO A 168 12.60 -13.76 -15.49
CA PRO A 168 13.56 -13.28 -14.52
C PRO A 168 14.76 -14.23 -14.51
N ALA A 169 15.92 -13.69 -14.86
CA ALA A 169 17.16 -14.31 -14.44
C ALA A 169 17.08 -14.40 -12.92
N ILE A 170 17.30 -15.58 -12.36
CA ILE A 170 17.59 -15.71 -10.93
C ILE A 170 18.90 -14.95 -10.74
N ILE A 171 18.81 -13.66 -10.42
CA ILE A 171 19.98 -12.87 -10.10
C ILE A 171 20.53 -13.46 -8.82
N GLN A 172 21.71 -14.06 -8.96
CA GLN A 172 22.53 -14.46 -7.83
C GLN A 172 22.87 -13.16 -7.09
N PRO A 173 22.37 -12.98 -5.86
CA PRO A 173 22.66 -11.78 -5.07
C PRO A 173 24.16 -11.71 -4.78
N ALA A 174 24.63 -10.51 -4.44
CA ALA A 174 25.99 -10.35 -3.97
C ALA A 174 26.21 -11.28 -2.75
N PRO A 175 27.25 -12.12 -2.74
CA PRO A 175 27.53 -12.99 -1.60
C PRO A 175 27.75 -12.14 -0.37
N GLY A 176 27.22 -12.61 0.76
CA GLY A 176 27.44 -11.99 2.05
C GLY A 176 28.94 -11.88 2.40
N SER A 177 29.29 -10.83 3.14
CA SER A 177 30.63 -10.61 3.67
C SER A 177 30.96 -11.53 4.87
N LYS A 178 32.25 -11.85 5.02
CA LYS A 178 32.74 -12.57 6.21
C LYS A 178 32.69 -11.74 7.51
N ARG A 179 32.39 -10.44 7.45
CA ARG A 179 32.28 -9.57 8.64
C ARG A 179 30.82 -9.28 9.04
N GLY A 180 29.85 -9.42 8.13
CA GLY A 180 28.46 -8.96 8.35
C GLY A 180 28.33 -7.44 8.28
N GLY A 181 27.13 -6.92 8.50
CA GLY A 181 26.84 -5.48 8.63
C GLY A 181 26.06 -4.86 7.48
N LYS A 182 25.98 -5.55 6.32
CA LYS A 182 25.20 -5.10 5.16
C LYS A 182 23.70 -5.20 5.43
N ARG A 183 22.95 -4.19 5.01
CA ARG A 183 21.51 -4.06 5.27
C ARG A 183 20.75 -3.73 4.00
N THR A 184 19.60 -4.37 3.82
CA THR A 184 18.63 -4.08 2.77
C THR A 184 17.31 -3.68 3.41
N ALA A 185 16.68 -2.63 2.88
CA ALA A 185 15.31 -2.29 3.24
C ALA A 185 14.33 -3.00 2.30
N ILE A 186 13.24 -3.57 2.82
CA ILE A 186 12.13 -4.08 2.01
C ILE A 186 10.89 -3.24 2.32
N LEU A 187 10.43 -2.45 1.35
CA LEU A 187 9.16 -1.73 1.41
C LEU A 187 8.07 -2.56 0.75
N HIS A 188 7.07 -2.99 1.53
CA HIS A 188 5.94 -3.74 1.02
C HIS A 188 4.76 -2.80 0.77
N ILE A 189 4.38 -2.64 -0.50
CA ILE A 189 3.27 -1.82 -0.96
C ILE A 189 2.17 -2.74 -1.52
N SER A 190 1.05 -2.87 -0.83
CA SER A 190 -0.11 -3.67 -1.28
C SER A 190 -1.42 -3.03 -0.80
N ASP A 191 -2.55 -3.51 -1.33
CA ASP A 191 -3.88 -3.14 -0.86
C ASP A 191 -4.06 -1.61 -0.82
N VAL A 192 -3.61 -0.97 -1.91
CA VAL A 192 -3.77 0.48 -2.07
C VAL A 192 -5.22 0.79 -2.38
N HIS A 193 -5.91 -0.10 -3.11
CA HIS A 193 -7.31 0.05 -3.51
C HIS A 193 -7.59 1.43 -4.10
N CYS A 194 -6.67 1.93 -4.93
CA CYS A 194 -6.85 3.24 -5.56
C CYS A 194 -8.17 3.26 -6.34
N GLY A 195 -9.00 4.25 -6.02
CA GLY A 195 -10.34 4.43 -6.56
C GLY A 195 -11.48 3.95 -5.67
N GLU A 196 -11.20 3.26 -4.56
CA GLU A 196 -12.21 3.05 -3.51
C GLU A 196 -12.59 4.37 -2.84
N SER A 197 -13.85 4.45 -2.40
CA SER A 197 -14.41 5.57 -1.64
C SER A 197 -14.95 5.03 -0.32
N VAL A 198 -14.45 5.55 0.80
CA VAL A 198 -14.91 5.24 2.15
C VAL A 198 -15.43 6.52 2.78
N ASP A 199 -16.72 6.54 3.09
CA ASP A 199 -17.38 7.68 3.70
C ASP A 199 -17.18 7.69 5.22
N LEU A 200 -16.81 8.87 5.75
CA LEU A 200 -16.49 9.04 7.16
C LEU A 200 -17.71 8.80 8.07
N TYR A 201 -18.90 9.23 7.61
CA TYR A 201 -20.13 9.10 8.36
C TYR A 201 -20.59 7.64 8.40
N GLU A 202 -20.50 6.92 7.28
CA GLU A 202 -20.78 5.47 7.22
C GLU A 202 -19.87 4.62 8.12
N MET A 203 -18.69 5.15 8.44
CA MET A 203 -17.69 4.53 9.30
C MET A 203 -17.77 5.01 10.75
N ASP A 204 -18.81 5.73 11.15
CA ASP A 204 -18.95 6.31 12.50
C ASP A 204 -17.70 7.14 12.92
N GLY A 205 -17.06 7.80 11.96
CA GLY A 205 -15.86 8.62 12.19
C GLY A 205 -14.53 7.86 12.25
N LEU A 206 -14.50 6.54 11.98
CA LEU A 206 -13.31 5.69 12.17
C LEU A 206 -12.35 5.62 10.98
N ASN A 207 -12.78 6.02 9.78
CA ASN A 207 -11.93 6.13 8.60
C ASN A 207 -12.66 6.83 7.46
N SER A 208 -11.90 7.42 6.56
CA SER A 208 -12.35 7.90 5.26
C SER A 208 -11.27 7.62 4.21
N TYR A 209 -11.71 7.47 2.96
CA TYR A 209 -10.82 7.21 1.85
C TYR A 209 -11.39 7.76 0.55
N SER A 210 -10.53 8.31 -0.28
CA SER A 210 -10.85 8.89 -1.58
C SER A 210 -9.57 8.94 -2.43
N GLY A 211 -9.68 9.33 -3.70
CA GLY A 211 -8.49 9.53 -4.55
C GLY A 211 -7.47 10.52 -3.97
N GLU A 212 -7.93 11.61 -3.32
CA GLU A 212 -7.06 12.58 -2.68
C GLU A 212 -6.40 12.04 -1.41
N ILE A 213 -7.15 11.28 -0.60
CA ILE A 213 -6.59 10.62 0.59
C ILE A 213 -5.60 9.53 0.19
N CYS A 214 -5.89 8.74 -0.86
CA CYS A 214 -4.96 7.78 -1.45
C CYS A 214 -3.63 8.47 -1.82
N LYS A 215 -3.71 9.56 -2.58
CA LYS A 215 -2.53 10.38 -2.95
C LYS A 215 -1.76 10.85 -1.73
N ALA A 216 -2.44 11.41 -0.74
CA ALA A 216 -1.81 11.91 0.48
C ALA A 216 -1.15 10.79 1.30
N ARG A 217 -1.79 9.62 1.44
CA ARG A 217 -1.24 8.44 2.13
C ARG A 217 -0.04 7.85 1.39
N MET A 218 -0.09 7.76 0.06
CA MET A 218 1.04 7.32 -0.75
C MET A 218 2.24 8.28 -0.62
N HIS A 219 2.01 9.61 -0.64
CA HIS A 219 3.09 10.57 -0.37
C HIS A 219 3.71 10.34 1.01
N ARG A 220 2.89 10.20 2.06
CA ARG A 220 3.38 9.93 3.41
C ARG A 220 4.13 8.60 3.51
N LEU A 221 3.71 7.57 2.79
CA LEU A 221 4.41 6.29 2.76
C LEU A 221 5.86 6.45 2.30
N PHE A 222 6.06 7.12 1.16
CA PHE A 222 7.39 7.35 0.61
C PHE A 222 8.23 8.31 1.48
N GLN A 223 7.63 9.39 1.98
CA GLN A 223 8.30 10.33 2.90
C GLN A 223 8.74 9.65 4.20
N LYS A 224 7.86 8.88 4.84
CA LYS A 224 8.19 8.14 6.08
C LYS A 224 9.25 7.07 5.82
N THR A 225 9.20 6.40 4.67
CA THR A 225 10.22 5.43 4.30
C THR A 225 11.58 6.10 4.11
N ALA A 226 11.65 7.22 3.39
CA ALA A 226 12.88 8.00 3.23
C ALA A 226 13.44 8.43 4.60
N SER A 227 12.62 9.11 5.41
CA SER A 227 12.99 9.59 6.75
C SER A 227 13.48 8.46 7.67
N LEU A 228 12.87 7.27 7.62
CA LEU A 228 13.35 6.11 8.40
C LEU A 228 14.68 5.54 7.91
N LEU A 229 14.98 5.64 6.62
CA LEU A 229 16.22 5.15 6.02
C LEU A 229 17.33 6.22 5.99
N THR A 230 17.02 7.47 6.35
CA THR A 230 17.97 8.59 6.38
C THR A 230 18.04 9.23 7.77
N GLU A 231 17.07 10.07 8.13
CA GLU A 231 17.03 10.91 9.33
C GLU A 231 16.97 10.11 10.63
N HIS A 232 16.18 9.04 10.64
CA HIS A 232 15.97 8.19 11.81
C HIS A 232 16.79 6.89 11.76
N TRP A 233 17.68 6.76 10.77
CA TRP A 233 18.54 5.59 10.64
C TRP A 233 19.78 5.69 11.54
N SER A 234 20.22 4.56 12.08
CA SER A 234 21.48 4.47 12.83
C SER A 234 22.38 3.34 12.33
N GLY A 235 23.66 3.65 12.18
CA GLY A 235 24.68 2.76 11.60
C GLY A 235 24.87 2.96 10.10
N ASP A 236 25.53 2.00 9.47
CA ASP A 236 25.83 2.06 8.04
C ASP A 236 24.54 2.11 7.20
N PRO A 237 24.51 2.92 6.12
CA PRO A 237 23.33 3.03 5.26
C PRO A 237 22.98 1.68 4.64
N VAL A 238 21.71 1.53 4.26
CA VAL A 238 21.28 0.36 3.48
C VAL A 238 22.01 0.32 2.13
N GLU A 239 22.25 -0.87 1.58
CA GLU A 239 22.90 -1.03 0.28
C GLU A 239 21.91 -0.99 -0.89
N GLU A 240 20.66 -1.36 -0.63
CA GLU A 240 19.57 -1.36 -1.61
C GLU A 240 18.20 -1.24 -0.93
N ILE A 241 17.20 -0.85 -1.72
CA ILE A 241 15.79 -0.94 -1.35
C ILE A 241 15.12 -1.96 -2.27
N VAL A 242 14.44 -2.93 -1.69
CA VAL A 242 13.54 -3.83 -2.41
C VAL A 242 12.11 -3.32 -2.22
N ILE A 243 11.43 -3.01 -3.31
CA ILE A 243 10.02 -2.62 -3.30
C ILE A 243 9.20 -3.81 -3.76
N CYS A 244 8.28 -4.25 -2.92
CA CYS A 244 7.33 -5.30 -3.24
C CYS A 244 5.97 -4.67 -3.56
N LEU A 245 5.55 -4.70 -4.82
CA LEU A 245 4.19 -4.38 -5.24
C LEU A 245 3.34 -5.63 -5.05
N GLY A 246 2.73 -5.77 -3.88
CA GLY A 246 2.06 -6.97 -3.38
C GLY A 246 0.61 -7.15 -3.82
N GLY A 247 0.13 -6.36 -4.79
CA GLY A 247 -1.18 -6.53 -5.42
C GLY A 247 -2.28 -5.67 -4.81
N ASP A 248 -3.43 -5.62 -5.48
CA ASP A 248 -4.57 -4.77 -5.13
C ASP A 248 -4.18 -3.28 -5.11
N MET A 249 -3.45 -2.84 -6.14
CA MET A 249 -3.07 -1.43 -6.31
C MET A 249 -4.28 -0.56 -6.66
N ILE A 250 -5.33 -1.16 -7.22
CA ILE A 250 -6.64 -0.55 -7.52
C ILE A 250 -7.75 -1.44 -6.95
N ASP A 251 -8.93 -0.87 -6.68
CA ASP A 251 -10.09 -1.67 -6.25
C ASP A 251 -10.73 -2.47 -7.41
N GLY A 252 -10.53 -2.02 -8.65
CA GLY A 252 -10.97 -2.74 -9.86
C GLY A 252 -12.49 -2.81 -10.08
N ASN A 253 -13.31 -2.22 -9.19
CA ASN A 253 -14.77 -2.11 -9.31
C ASN A 253 -15.47 -3.46 -9.57
N LEU A 254 -14.94 -4.53 -8.97
CA LEU A 254 -15.41 -5.91 -9.18
C LEU A 254 -16.68 -6.24 -8.39
N ARG A 255 -17.01 -5.43 -7.37
CA ARG A 255 -18.24 -5.56 -6.57
C ARG A 255 -19.21 -4.46 -6.97
N GLU A 256 -20.51 -4.78 -6.91
CA GLU A 256 -21.56 -3.78 -7.19
C GLU A 256 -21.52 -2.64 -6.17
N GLU A 257 -21.15 -2.94 -4.92
CA GLU A 257 -20.94 -1.99 -3.84
C GLU A 257 -19.82 -1.00 -4.16
N SER A 258 -18.67 -1.46 -4.66
CA SER A 258 -17.56 -0.60 -5.12
C SER A 258 -17.94 0.35 -6.25
N ARG A 259 -18.98 0.05 -7.03
CA ARG A 259 -19.45 0.91 -8.14
C ARG A 259 -20.36 2.04 -7.67
N ARG A 260 -20.86 1.99 -6.43
CA ARG A 260 -21.76 3.00 -5.87
C ARG A 260 -20.99 3.83 -4.83
N GLY A 261 -21.14 5.16 -4.83
CA GLY A 261 -20.51 6.02 -3.80
C GLY A 261 -19.30 6.86 -4.25
N GLY A 262 -19.17 7.17 -5.55
CA GLY A 262 -18.14 8.11 -6.03
C GLY A 262 -16.76 7.49 -6.29
N ALA A 263 -16.71 6.17 -6.49
CA ALA A 263 -15.49 5.46 -6.86
C ALA A 263 -14.91 5.98 -8.18
N MET A 264 -13.57 6.05 -8.24
CA MET A 264 -12.85 6.50 -9.42
C MET A 264 -12.93 5.44 -10.54
N PRO A 265 -13.04 5.85 -11.82
CA PRO A 265 -12.93 4.93 -12.94
C PRO A 265 -11.62 4.13 -12.91
N VAL A 266 -11.67 2.84 -13.21
CA VAL A 266 -10.50 1.92 -13.15
C VAL A 266 -9.28 2.45 -13.89
N VAL A 267 -9.49 3.03 -15.07
CA VAL A 267 -8.41 3.60 -15.90
C VAL A 267 -7.77 4.82 -15.22
N GLU A 268 -8.58 5.67 -14.60
CA GLU A 268 -8.07 6.83 -13.85
C GLU A 268 -7.32 6.38 -12.60
N SER A 269 -7.84 5.38 -11.87
CA SER A 269 -7.14 4.79 -10.73
C SER A 269 -5.79 4.20 -11.12
N ALA A 270 -5.75 3.42 -12.20
CA ALA A 270 -4.52 2.81 -12.71
C ALA A 270 -3.49 3.86 -13.12
N LYS A 271 -3.94 4.94 -13.78
CA LYS A 271 -3.07 6.08 -14.13
C LYS A 271 -2.51 6.74 -12.88
N LEU A 272 -3.38 7.14 -11.94
CA LEU A 272 -3.01 7.86 -10.74
C LEU A 272 -1.99 7.07 -9.91
N ILE A 273 -2.26 5.78 -9.63
CA ILE A 273 -1.36 4.98 -8.81
C ILE A 273 -0.03 4.70 -9.50
N SER A 274 -0.02 4.57 -10.84
CA SER A 274 1.22 4.43 -11.61
C SER A 274 2.10 5.67 -11.49
N GLU A 275 1.52 6.86 -11.63
CA GLU A 275 2.25 8.14 -11.51
C GLU A 275 2.77 8.37 -10.08
N LEU A 276 1.93 8.14 -9.06
CA LEU A 276 2.31 8.29 -7.66
C LEU A 276 3.42 7.33 -7.25
N THR A 277 3.31 6.07 -7.67
CA THR A 277 4.30 5.04 -7.31
C THR A 277 5.61 5.29 -8.05
N ALA A 278 5.59 5.65 -9.34
CA ALA A 278 6.80 6.02 -10.08
C ALA A 278 7.50 7.25 -9.46
N GLY A 279 6.73 8.30 -9.15
CA GLY A 279 7.24 9.49 -8.47
C GLY A 279 7.85 9.17 -7.10
N GLY A 280 7.19 8.32 -6.32
CA GLY A 280 7.67 7.86 -5.01
C GLY A 280 8.94 7.01 -5.08
N ILE A 281 9.04 6.10 -6.05
CA ILE A 281 10.27 5.31 -6.30
C ILE A 281 11.44 6.23 -6.64
N LYS A 282 11.21 7.20 -7.53
CA LYS A 282 12.22 8.19 -7.90
C LYS A 282 12.65 9.03 -6.69
N PHE A 283 11.68 9.53 -5.91
CA PHE A 283 11.93 10.27 -4.67
C PHE A 283 12.78 9.47 -3.67
N LEU A 284 12.44 8.19 -3.43
CA LEU A 284 13.25 7.33 -2.56
C LEU A 284 14.69 7.18 -3.05
N HIS A 285 14.89 7.03 -4.36
CA HIS A 285 16.24 6.96 -4.91
C HIS A 285 17.01 8.26 -4.73
N GLU A 286 16.37 9.42 -4.93
CA GLU A 286 17.00 10.73 -4.78
C GLU A 286 17.42 11.03 -3.33
N GLU A 287 16.60 10.63 -2.36
CA GLU A 287 16.84 10.82 -0.93
C GLU A 287 17.84 9.81 -0.35
N VAL A 288 17.67 8.51 -0.64
CA VAL A 288 18.48 7.44 -0.03
C VAL A 288 19.74 7.13 -0.84
N ARG A 289 19.73 7.37 -2.16
CA ARG A 289 20.86 7.21 -3.10
C ARG A 289 21.40 5.78 -3.21
N VAL A 290 20.49 4.81 -3.20
CA VAL A 290 20.79 3.38 -3.32
C VAL A 290 20.03 2.75 -4.49
N PRO A 291 20.53 1.64 -5.07
CA PRO A 291 19.79 0.89 -6.08
C PRO A 291 18.48 0.32 -5.55
N ILE A 292 17.51 0.17 -6.45
CA ILE A 292 16.15 -0.31 -6.17
C ILE A 292 15.83 -1.55 -7.01
N ARG A 293 15.26 -2.58 -6.39
CA ARG A 293 14.65 -3.73 -7.07
C ARG A 293 13.15 -3.74 -6.83
N VAL A 294 12.36 -3.93 -7.87
CA VAL A 294 10.90 -3.97 -7.78
C VAL A 294 10.40 -5.36 -8.13
N TYR A 295 9.63 -5.98 -7.23
CA TYR A 295 8.96 -7.26 -7.47
C TYR A 295 7.45 -7.07 -7.43
N THR A 296 6.75 -7.70 -8.37
CA THR A 296 5.29 -7.57 -8.50
C THR A 296 4.58 -8.90 -8.30
N SER A 297 3.57 -8.89 -7.44
CA SER A 297 2.62 -9.98 -7.22
C SER A 297 1.20 -9.42 -7.36
N PRO A 298 0.46 -9.79 -8.42
CA PRO A 298 -0.90 -9.31 -8.64
C PRO A 298 -1.88 -9.76 -7.56
N GLY A 299 -2.85 -8.89 -7.25
CA GLY A 299 -3.94 -9.17 -6.33
C GLY A 299 -5.24 -9.53 -7.03
N ASN A 300 -6.28 -9.79 -6.25
CA ASN A 300 -7.57 -10.22 -6.79
C ASN A 300 -8.49 -9.06 -7.19
N HIS A 301 -8.21 -7.82 -6.79
CA HIS A 301 -8.96 -6.63 -7.20
C HIS A 301 -8.52 -6.13 -8.59
N GLY A 302 -7.26 -6.35 -8.98
CA GLY A 302 -6.77 -5.98 -10.31
C GLY A 302 -7.21 -6.90 -11.47
N ARG A 303 -7.92 -8.00 -11.22
CA ARG A 303 -8.27 -8.98 -12.27
C ARG A 303 -9.16 -8.41 -13.37
N LEU A 304 -8.94 -8.84 -14.61
CA LEU A 304 -9.75 -8.43 -15.77
C LEU A 304 -11.07 -9.20 -15.93
N SER A 305 -11.21 -10.32 -15.21
CA SER A 305 -12.37 -11.20 -15.27
C SER A 305 -13.14 -11.24 -13.94
N LEU A 306 -14.46 -11.46 -14.00
CA LEU A 306 -15.27 -11.58 -12.77
C LEU A 306 -14.84 -12.80 -11.93
N LYS A 307 -14.52 -13.92 -12.58
CA LYS A 307 -14.06 -15.17 -11.94
C LYS A 307 -12.54 -15.31 -12.07
N PRO A 308 -11.84 -15.85 -11.05
CA PRO A 308 -10.41 -16.11 -11.13
C PRO A 308 -10.08 -17.10 -12.26
N HIS A 309 -9.02 -16.83 -13.01
CA HIS A 309 -8.45 -17.76 -13.97
C HIS A 309 -7.15 -18.35 -13.39
N VAL A 310 -7.06 -19.68 -13.37
CA VAL A 310 -5.86 -20.38 -12.86
C VAL A 310 -4.68 -20.20 -13.82
N ASN A 311 -4.95 -20.21 -15.12
CA ASN A 311 -3.95 -19.93 -16.14
C ASN A 311 -3.98 -18.44 -16.45
N GLU A 312 -2.80 -17.83 -16.58
CA GLU A 312 -2.61 -16.43 -17.00
C GLU A 312 -3.25 -15.37 -16.08
N GLY A 313 -3.98 -15.75 -15.02
CA GLY A 313 -4.67 -14.80 -14.13
C GLY A 313 -3.75 -13.80 -13.41
N ALA A 314 -2.47 -14.13 -13.26
CA ALA A 314 -1.46 -13.19 -12.78
C ALA A 314 -1.06 -12.15 -13.84
N ILE A 315 -1.00 -12.53 -15.11
CA ILE A 315 -0.61 -11.63 -16.21
C ILE A 315 -1.81 -10.82 -16.70
N ASP A 316 -3.00 -11.43 -16.77
CA ASP A 316 -4.27 -10.78 -17.11
C ASP A 316 -4.82 -9.97 -15.93
N ASN A 317 -4.04 -9.00 -15.49
CA ASN A 317 -4.28 -8.24 -14.27
C ASN A 317 -3.78 -6.79 -14.38
N TRP A 318 -4.58 -5.84 -13.90
CA TRP A 318 -4.25 -4.43 -13.83
C TRP A 318 -3.02 -4.14 -12.96
N ASP A 319 -2.73 -4.93 -11.93
CA ASP A 319 -1.52 -4.74 -11.12
C ASP A 319 -0.24 -4.95 -11.95
N MET A 320 -0.29 -5.88 -12.90
CA MET A 320 0.81 -6.12 -13.84
C MET A 320 0.95 -4.94 -14.81
N MET A 321 -0.17 -4.46 -15.35
CA MET A 321 -0.23 -3.26 -16.20
C MET A 321 0.33 -2.01 -15.49
N ILE A 322 -0.04 -1.81 -14.23
CA ILE A 322 0.43 -0.71 -13.38
C ILE A 322 1.95 -0.81 -13.21
N SER A 323 2.46 -2.00 -12.91
CA SER A 323 3.90 -2.19 -12.75
C SER A 323 4.69 -1.92 -14.04
N TRP A 324 4.18 -2.32 -15.21
CA TRP A 324 4.79 -1.94 -16.50
C TRP A 324 4.69 -0.44 -16.78
N SER A 325 3.59 0.19 -16.38
CA SER A 325 3.39 1.64 -16.52
C SER A 325 4.40 2.41 -15.68
N ILE A 326 4.65 1.97 -14.44
CA ILE A 326 5.67 2.54 -13.55
C ILE A 326 7.06 2.42 -14.20
N GLU A 327 7.44 1.23 -14.67
CA GLU A 327 8.72 1.01 -15.37
C GLU A 327 8.84 1.92 -16.60
N LYS A 328 7.76 2.05 -17.38
CA LYS A 328 7.72 2.91 -18.56
C LYS A 328 7.89 4.40 -18.21
N ILE A 329 7.26 4.87 -17.12
CA ILE A 329 7.35 6.27 -16.65
C ILE A 329 8.78 6.59 -16.19
N LEU A 330 9.42 5.68 -15.47
CA LEU A 330 10.81 5.85 -15.02
C LEU A 330 11.81 5.77 -16.18
N GLY A 331 11.45 5.04 -17.24
CA GLY A 331 12.31 4.81 -18.39
C GLY A 331 13.48 3.89 -18.05
N LYS A 332 14.46 3.81 -18.96
CA LYS A 332 15.67 3.01 -18.74
C LYS A 332 16.56 3.70 -17.71
N GLN A 333 16.76 3.04 -16.57
CA GLN A 333 17.56 3.53 -15.46
C GLN A 333 18.49 2.42 -14.97
N ASP A 334 19.74 2.74 -14.66
CA ASP A 334 20.68 1.75 -14.12
C ASP A 334 20.43 1.44 -12.63
N TRP A 335 19.78 2.37 -11.93
CA TRP A 335 19.54 2.31 -10.49
C TRP A 335 18.23 1.62 -10.09
N VAL A 336 17.32 1.32 -11.02
CA VAL A 336 16.09 0.56 -10.73
C VAL A 336 15.90 -0.59 -11.71
N LYS A 337 15.51 -1.75 -11.19
CA LYS A 337 15.22 -2.95 -11.99
C LYS A 337 13.90 -3.57 -11.57
N PHE A 338 13.07 -3.91 -12.56
CA PHE A 338 11.78 -4.57 -12.36
C PHE A 338 11.87 -6.07 -12.62
N TYR A 339 11.15 -6.85 -11.82
CA TYR A 339 11.09 -8.30 -11.92
C TYR A 339 9.65 -8.77 -11.88
N TYR A 340 9.27 -9.52 -12.91
CA TYR A 340 7.92 -10.01 -13.14
C TYR A 340 7.87 -11.52 -13.06
N THR A 341 6.71 -12.06 -12.70
CA THR A 341 6.46 -13.49 -12.61
C THR A 341 5.11 -13.85 -13.22
N GLY A 342 5.10 -14.90 -14.04
CA GLY A 342 3.85 -15.44 -14.59
C GLY A 342 3.07 -16.30 -13.59
N SER A 343 3.67 -16.70 -12.46
CA SER A 343 3.01 -17.57 -11.47
C SER A 343 2.14 -16.81 -10.47
N GLY A 344 2.18 -15.47 -10.47
CA GLY A 344 1.51 -14.65 -9.45
C GLY A 344 2.24 -14.58 -8.11
N GLU A 345 3.32 -15.35 -7.94
CA GLU A 345 4.16 -15.38 -6.74
C GLU A 345 5.61 -15.07 -7.14
N ALA A 346 6.26 -14.11 -6.48
CA ALA A 346 7.63 -13.70 -6.78
C ALA A 346 8.59 -14.19 -5.69
N LEU A 347 9.44 -15.17 -6.04
CA LEU A 347 10.50 -15.68 -5.17
C LEU A 347 11.79 -14.91 -5.42
N TYR A 348 12.35 -14.28 -4.39
CA TYR A 348 13.59 -13.51 -4.48
C TYR A 348 14.48 -13.69 -3.26
N ASN A 349 15.72 -13.21 -3.36
CA ASN A 349 16.73 -13.37 -2.33
C ASN A 349 17.34 -12.02 -1.91
N VAL A 350 17.66 -11.93 -0.61
CA VAL A 350 18.43 -10.86 0.02
C VAL A 350 19.48 -11.51 0.92
N TYR A 351 20.76 -11.44 0.54
CA TYR A 351 21.90 -11.98 1.31
C TYR A 351 21.85 -13.47 1.71
N GLY A 352 21.13 -14.30 0.97
CA GLY A 352 20.89 -15.71 1.30
C GLY A 352 19.54 -15.96 1.98
N TRP A 353 18.88 -14.92 2.49
CA TRP A 353 17.51 -14.99 2.98
C TRP A 353 16.53 -14.94 1.81
N TRP A 354 15.65 -15.94 1.75
CA TRP A 354 14.70 -16.14 0.66
C TRP A 354 13.32 -15.64 1.08
N PHE A 355 12.75 -14.79 0.23
CA PHE A 355 11.45 -14.18 0.40
C PHE A 355 10.53 -14.61 -0.74
N LEU A 356 9.29 -14.96 -0.41
CA LEU A 356 8.22 -15.15 -1.39
C LEU A 356 7.20 -14.02 -1.22
N LEU A 357 7.02 -13.21 -2.26
CA LEU A 357 5.92 -12.26 -2.34
C LEU A 357 4.71 -12.94 -3.00
N GLN A 358 3.57 -12.90 -2.32
CA GLN A 358 2.26 -13.32 -2.82
C GLN A 358 1.20 -12.30 -2.38
N HIS A 359 0.04 -12.25 -3.01
CA HIS A 359 -1.04 -11.39 -2.51
C HIS A 359 -1.80 -12.01 -1.32
N GLY A 360 -2.01 -13.33 -1.32
CA GLY A 360 -2.65 -14.07 -0.21
C GLY A 360 -4.15 -14.36 -0.38
N HIS A 361 -4.73 -14.07 -1.55
CA HIS A 361 -6.13 -14.40 -1.88
C HIS A 361 -6.34 -15.87 -2.27
N GLU A 362 -5.26 -16.57 -2.62
CA GLU A 362 -5.30 -17.96 -3.07
C GLU A 362 -5.21 -18.94 -1.88
N GLY A 363 -6.05 -19.98 -1.90
CA GLY A 363 -5.83 -21.17 -1.07
C GLY A 363 -6.38 -21.13 0.37
N VAL A 364 -7.01 -20.06 0.85
CA VAL A 364 -7.67 -20.03 2.17
C VAL A 364 -9.02 -19.30 2.15
N GLY A 365 -10.12 -20.07 2.12
CA GLY A 365 -11.48 -19.56 2.30
C GLY A 365 -11.98 -19.64 3.75
N GLY A 366 -13.12 -19.00 4.03
CA GLY A 366 -13.82 -19.02 5.33
C GLY A 366 -13.78 -17.69 6.09
N THR A 367 -14.33 -17.66 7.32
CA THR A 367 -14.40 -16.44 8.16
C THR A 367 -13.14 -16.21 8.99
N GLY A 368 -12.33 -17.24 9.22
CA GLY A 368 -11.13 -17.16 10.08
C GLY A 368 -11.37 -17.51 11.56
N GLY A 369 -12.62 -17.78 11.95
CA GLY A 369 -12.97 -18.12 13.33
C GLY A 369 -12.65 -16.99 14.31
N LEU A 370 -12.26 -17.35 15.54
CA LEU A 370 -11.96 -16.40 16.62
C LEU A 370 -10.84 -15.41 16.29
N TYR A 371 -9.87 -15.83 15.48
CA TYR A 371 -8.67 -15.06 15.14
C TYR A 371 -8.80 -14.30 13.81
N GLY A 372 -9.98 -14.34 13.19
CA GLY A 372 -10.34 -13.54 12.02
C GLY A 372 -9.29 -13.56 10.89
N PRO A 373 -8.89 -12.38 10.37
CA PRO A 373 -7.86 -12.22 9.34
C PRO A 373 -6.55 -12.97 9.63
N VAL A 374 -6.03 -12.89 10.86
CA VAL A 374 -4.71 -13.43 11.23
C VAL A 374 -4.65 -14.94 11.05
N TYR A 375 -5.73 -15.65 11.38
CA TYR A 375 -5.79 -17.09 11.14
C TYR A 375 -5.67 -17.45 9.65
N LYS A 376 -6.32 -16.67 8.79
CA LYS A 376 -6.25 -16.90 7.33
C LYS A 376 -4.83 -16.72 6.82
N GLN A 377 -4.18 -15.65 7.27
CA GLN A 377 -2.80 -15.32 6.90
C GLN A 377 -1.83 -16.43 7.34
N VAL A 378 -1.88 -16.83 8.62
CA VAL A 378 -1.08 -17.94 9.16
C VAL A 378 -1.31 -19.22 8.36
N ARG A 379 -2.57 -19.58 8.11
CA ARG A 379 -2.91 -20.80 7.38
C ARG A 379 -2.42 -20.75 5.93
N GLY A 380 -2.56 -19.60 5.26
CA GLY A 380 -2.18 -19.40 3.86
C GLY A 380 -0.69 -19.55 3.68
N MET A 381 0.07 -18.70 4.36
CA MET A 381 1.53 -18.73 4.35
C MET A 381 2.10 -20.11 4.76
N TYR A 382 1.49 -20.81 5.74
CA TYR A 382 1.92 -22.17 6.11
C TYR A 382 1.73 -23.18 4.95
N ARG A 383 0.59 -23.12 4.24
CA ARG A 383 0.34 -23.98 3.08
C ARG A 383 1.30 -23.67 1.94
N THR A 384 1.57 -22.39 1.70
CA THR A 384 2.55 -21.94 0.70
C THR A 384 3.94 -22.50 1.03
N HIS A 385 4.40 -22.36 2.28
CA HIS A 385 5.65 -22.96 2.76
C HIS A 385 5.72 -24.48 2.52
N GLN A 386 4.69 -25.23 2.91
CA GLN A 386 4.66 -26.68 2.66
C GLN A 386 4.73 -27.03 1.17
N SER A 387 3.97 -26.31 0.35
CA SER A 387 3.89 -26.54 -1.09
C SER A 387 5.25 -26.32 -1.75
N TYR A 388 5.91 -25.20 -1.45
CA TYR A 388 7.23 -24.87 -1.98
C TYR A 388 8.34 -25.77 -1.43
N GLY A 389 8.30 -26.11 -0.15
CA GLY A 389 9.22 -27.07 0.45
C GLY A 389 9.18 -28.43 -0.26
N ARG A 390 7.99 -28.95 -0.56
CA ARG A 390 7.82 -30.20 -1.32
C ARG A 390 8.31 -30.12 -2.77
N ARG A 391 8.38 -28.92 -3.34
CA ARG A 391 8.92 -28.67 -4.69
C ARG A 391 10.43 -28.43 -4.70
N GLY A 392 11.10 -28.50 -3.54
CA GLY A 392 12.53 -28.19 -3.41
C GLY A 392 12.85 -26.71 -3.58
N ARG A 393 11.86 -25.82 -3.42
CA ARG A 393 11.99 -24.36 -3.55
C ARG A 393 11.67 -23.66 -2.23
N GLY A 394 12.15 -24.22 -1.11
CA GLY A 394 11.92 -23.66 0.22
C GLY A 394 12.44 -22.23 0.34
N PHE A 395 11.81 -21.45 1.20
CA PHE A 395 12.17 -20.06 1.49
C PHE A 395 12.02 -19.79 2.99
N HIS A 396 12.46 -18.62 3.44
CA HIS A 396 12.47 -18.28 4.86
C HIS A 396 11.22 -17.49 5.26
N TYR A 397 10.83 -16.51 4.43
CA TYR A 397 9.75 -15.58 4.73
C TYR A 397 8.75 -15.47 3.58
N VAL A 398 7.46 -15.37 3.91
CA VAL A 398 6.42 -14.93 2.99
C VAL A 398 6.07 -13.47 3.27
N LEU A 399 5.82 -12.69 2.23
CA LEU A 399 5.17 -11.39 2.31
C LEU A 399 3.80 -11.50 1.65
N GLU A 400 2.74 -11.08 2.34
CA GLU A 400 1.38 -11.07 1.77
C GLU A 400 0.54 -9.88 2.22
N GLY A 401 -0.56 -9.61 1.52
CA GLY A 401 -1.52 -8.53 1.80
C GLY A 401 -2.93 -9.08 2.02
N HIS A 402 -3.90 -8.56 1.24
CA HIS A 402 -5.27 -9.03 1.06
C HIS A 402 -6.23 -8.85 2.25
N ASN A 403 -5.81 -9.22 3.46
CA ASN A 403 -6.66 -9.19 4.64
C ASN A 403 -6.53 -7.89 5.47
N HIS A 404 -5.71 -6.94 5.02
CA HIS A 404 -5.54 -5.58 5.57
C HIS A 404 -5.15 -5.53 7.06
N THR A 405 -4.65 -6.63 7.61
CA THR A 405 -4.21 -6.73 9.01
C THR A 405 -2.71 -6.96 9.05
N SER A 406 -1.96 -5.95 9.47
CA SER A 406 -0.51 -6.09 9.59
C SER A 406 -0.16 -7.02 10.74
N VAL A 407 0.63 -8.06 10.46
CA VAL A 407 1.09 -8.99 11.50
C VAL A 407 2.37 -9.69 11.10
N LYS A 408 3.29 -9.81 12.07
CA LYS A 408 4.44 -10.71 11.97
C LYS A 408 4.04 -12.09 12.46
N ILE A 409 4.27 -13.09 11.61
CA ILE A 409 4.05 -14.49 11.94
C ILE A 409 5.37 -15.27 11.80
N PRO A 410 5.50 -16.48 12.35
CA PRO A 410 6.80 -17.17 12.42
C PRO A 410 7.53 -17.33 11.09
N PHE A 411 6.80 -17.37 9.99
CA PHE A 411 7.32 -17.69 8.66
C PHE A 411 7.00 -16.60 7.62
N GLY A 412 6.64 -15.39 8.06
CA GLY A 412 6.33 -14.28 7.16
C GLY A 412 5.74 -13.03 7.82
N PHE A 413 5.35 -12.08 6.98
CA PHE A 413 4.82 -10.78 7.36
C PHE A 413 3.61 -10.46 6.49
N ALA A 414 2.45 -10.29 7.11
CA ALA A 414 1.27 -9.82 6.42
C ALA A 414 1.20 -8.29 6.53
N ASN A 415 0.80 -7.65 5.43
CA ASN A 415 0.77 -6.21 5.29
C ASN A 415 -0.55 -5.62 5.79
N GLY A 416 -0.49 -4.34 6.20
CA GLY A 416 -1.68 -3.50 6.30
C GLY A 416 -2.18 -3.08 4.92
N SER A 417 -3.10 -2.10 4.89
CA SER A 417 -3.60 -1.53 3.64
C SER A 417 -3.52 0.00 3.66
N VAL A 418 -3.46 0.62 2.49
CA VAL A 418 -3.49 2.10 2.39
C VAL A 418 -4.90 2.63 2.63
N VAL A 419 -5.94 1.85 2.30
CA VAL A 419 -7.33 2.21 2.56
C VAL A 419 -7.65 2.20 4.06
N GLY A 420 -7.08 1.29 4.85
CA GLY A 420 -7.43 1.08 6.25
C GLY A 420 -8.80 0.39 6.42
N TYR A 421 -9.50 0.72 7.50
CA TYR A 421 -10.79 0.10 7.84
C TYR A 421 -11.94 0.60 6.96
N SER A 422 -12.71 -0.30 6.34
CA SER A 422 -13.80 0.02 5.41
C SER A 422 -15.16 -0.52 5.86
N PRO A 423 -16.27 -0.11 5.22
CA PRO A 423 -17.60 -0.61 5.56
C PRO A 423 -17.72 -2.12 5.35
N TYR A 424 -17.02 -2.67 4.36
CA TYR A 424 -16.98 -4.11 4.13
C TYR A 424 -16.32 -4.85 5.30
N SER A 425 -15.15 -4.38 5.76
CA SER A 425 -14.51 -4.98 6.95
C SER A 425 -15.38 -4.85 8.19
N ALA A 426 -16.06 -3.71 8.39
CA ALA A 426 -16.88 -3.45 9.57
C ALA A 426 -18.20 -4.20 9.61
N ARG A 427 -18.88 -4.31 8.46
CA ARG A 427 -20.25 -4.83 8.38
C ARG A 427 -20.28 -6.29 7.94
N ALA A 428 -19.53 -6.63 6.88
CA ALA A 428 -19.57 -7.98 6.30
C ALA A 428 -18.63 -8.94 7.02
N LEU A 429 -17.42 -8.49 7.38
CA LEU A 429 -16.43 -9.35 8.03
C LEU A 429 -16.47 -9.30 9.55
N LYS A 430 -16.99 -8.20 10.13
CA LYS A 430 -16.85 -7.90 11.57
C LYS A 430 -15.38 -8.00 12.02
N ALA A 431 -14.48 -7.54 11.15
CA ALA A 431 -13.05 -7.55 11.42
C ALA A 431 -12.68 -6.46 12.42
N ASP A 432 -11.56 -6.66 13.11
CA ASP A 432 -11.03 -5.64 14.00
C ASP A 432 -10.63 -4.37 13.21
N PRO A 433 -10.94 -3.17 13.74
CA PRO A 433 -10.52 -1.94 13.10
C PRO A 433 -8.99 -1.86 12.98
N SER A 434 -8.49 -1.76 11.75
CA SER A 434 -7.06 -1.63 11.45
C SER A 434 -6.76 -0.27 10.81
N PRO A 435 -5.74 0.47 11.29
CA PRO A 435 -5.37 1.74 10.68
C PRO A 435 -4.77 1.54 9.28
N ALA A 436 -4.75 2.60 8.48
CA ALA A 436 -4.04 2.58 7.22
C ALA A 436 -2.54 2.45 7.48
N SER A 437 -1.89 1.42 6.95
CA SER A 437 -0.48 1.13 7.21
C SER A 437 0.16 0.29 6.10
N GLN A 438 1.50 0.30 6.05
CA GLN A 438 2.32 -0.56 5.18
C GLN A 438 3.60 -0.97 5.91
N ASN A 439 4.19 -2.12 5.53
CA ASN A 439 5.36 -2.66 6.20
C ASN A 439 6.68 -2.23 5.57
N LEU A 440 7.64 -1.83 6.42
CA LEU A 440 9.04 -1.66 6.09
C LEU A 440 9.89 -2.63 6.91
N LEU A 441 10.61 -3.52 6.23
CA LEU A 441 11.52 -4.48 6.87
C LEU A 441 12.97 -4.07 6.69
N THR A 442 13.80 -4.40 7.66
CA THR A 442 15.26 -4.33 7.54
C THR A 442 15.84 -5.72 7.61
N VAL A 443 16.52 -6.13 6.55
CA VAL A 443 17.23 -7.41 6.46
C VAL A 443 18.71 -7.15 6.63
N GLU A 444 19.31 -7.80 7.61
CA GLU A 444 20.76 -7.85 7.76
C GLU A 444 21.29 -9.18 7.23
N GLU A 445 22.45 -9.11 6.59
CA GLU A 445 23.10 -10.20 5.88
C GLU A 445 23.10 -11.55 6.62
N ARG A 446 23.38 -11.55 7.92
CA ARG A 446 23.55 -12.76 8.75
C ARG A 446 22.42 -13.01 9.72
N LEU A 447 21.74 -11.95 10.15
CA LEU A 447 20.69 -12.03 11.17
C LEU A 447 19.29 -12.17 10.56
N GLY A 448 19.16 -12.01 9.24
CA GLY A 448 17.87 -12.02 8.57
C GLY A 448 17.09 -10.76 8.88
N VAL A 449 15.79 -10.87 9.11
CA VAL A 449 14.96 -9.68 9.41
C VAL A 449 15.21 -9.20 10.84
N ILE A 450 15.91 -8.08 10.98
CA ILE A 450 16.27 -7.47 12.27
C ILE A 450 15.30 -6.39 12.73
N ALA A 451 14.53 -5.80 11.82
CA ALA A 451 13.50 -4.82 12.13
C ALA A 451 12.26 -5.01 11.24
N TRP A 452 11.09 -4.80 11.85
CA TRP A 452 9.80 -4.71 11.18
C TRP A 452 9.11 -3.46 11.71
N ASN A 453 8.90 -2.50 10.81
CA ASN A 453 8.24 -1.24 11.11
C ASN A 453 6.92 -1.20 10.35
N GLU A 454 5.82 -1.03 11.09
CA GLU A 454 4.52 -0.73 10.50
C GLU A 454 4.38 0.79 10.34
N LEU A 455 4.33 1.24 9.09
CA LEU A 455 4.26 2.66 8.73
C LEU A 455 2.80 3.09 8.67
N PHE A 456 2.29 3.69 9.74
CA PHE A 456 0.94 4.25 9.75
C PHE A 456 0.82 5.46 8.82
N LEU A 457 -0.21 5.47 7.99
CA LEU A 457 -0.40 6.43 6.90
C LEU A 457 -1.56 7.39 7.15
N GLY A 458 -2.51 7.04 8.00
CA GLY A 458 -3.64 7.92 8.31
C GLY A 458 -3.26 9.13 9.17
N VAL A 459 -4.07 10.18 9.10
CA VAL A 459 -4.03 11.34 10.00
C VAL A 459 -5.42 11.60 10.59
N PRO A 460 -5.54 12.28 11.74
CA PRO A 460 -6.82 12.46 12.44
C PRO A 460 -7.93 13.08 11.58
N GLU A 461 -7.59 13.96 10.65
CA GLU A 461 -8.54 14.62 9.74
C GLU A 461 -9.22 13.63 8.78
N GLU A 462 -8.59 12.48 8.53
CA GLU A 462 -9.13 11.38 7.71
C GLU A 462 -9.95 10.39 8.54
N GLY A 463 -10.20 10.69 9.83
CA GLY A 463 -10.89 9.82 10.77
C GLY A 463 -10.07 8.62 11.21
N THR A 464 -8.77 8.58 10.93
CA THR A 464 -7.97 7.37 11.10
C THR A 464 -8.01 6.82 12.54
N LEU A 465 -8.01 5.49 12.65
CA LEU A 465 -7.83 4.76 13.92
C LEU A 465 -6.45 5.01 14.55
N TYR A 466 -5.46 5.40 13.76
CA TYR A 466 -4.13 5.75 14.24
C TYR A 466 -4.03 7.26 14.47
N GLU A 467 -4.39 7.71 15.65
CA GLU A 467 -3.94 9.02 16.09
C GLU A 467 -2.50 8.84 16.61
N PRO A 468 -1.44 9.26 15.86
CA PRO A 468 -0.14 9.43 16.51
C PRO A 468 -0.41 10.32 17.72
N PRO A 469 0.23 10.09 18.87
CA PRO A 469 -0.08 10.87 20.07
C PRO A 469 -0.19 12.34 19.68
N ARG A 470 -1.42 12.91 19.71
CA ARG A 470 -1.55 14.37 19.62
C ARG A 470 -0.56 14.89 20.62
N ASP A 471 0.15 15.94 20.26
CA ASP A 471 1.07 16.59 21.17
C ASP A 471 0.30 17.15 22.38
N ARG A 472 -0.10 16.24 23.28
CA ARG A 472 -0.40 16.45 24.67
C ARG A 472 0.97 16.41 25.36
N GLY A 473 1.84 17.32 24.95
CA GLY A 473 3.15 17.58 25.54
C GLY A 473 4.06 16.36 25.63
N ARG A 474 4.48 15.79 24.49
CA ARG A 474 5.78 15.11 24.43
C ARG A 474 6.75 16.06 23.74
N PRO A 475 7.77 16.58 24.44
CA PRO A 475 8.68 17.56 23.87
C PRO A 475 9.47 16.91 22.74
N SER A 476 9.29 17.40 21.51
CA SER A 476 10.16 17.09 20.40
C SER A 476 11.53 17.68 20.68
N TRP A 477 12.51 16.80 20.94
CA TRP A 477 13.92 17.12 20.81
C TRP A 477 14.34 16.79 19.39
N GLN A 478 14.21 17.73 18.45
CA GLN A 478 15.10 17.81 17.29
C GLN A 478 15.34 19.26 16.90
N ALA A 479 16.62 19.57 16.73
CA ALA A 479 17.18 20.86 16.41
C ALA A 479 16.79 21.30 14.99
N GLY A 480 16.16 22.46 14.83
CA GLY A 480 16.01 23.07 13.51
C GLY A 480 14.90 24.10 13.38
N ASP A 481 13.65 23.76 13.72
CA ASP A 481 12.50 24.51 13.19
C ASP A 481 11.82 25.47 14.17
N ALA A 482 12.62 26.36 14.76
CA ALA A 482 12.12 27.51 15.50
C ALA A 482 12.18 28.78 14.64
N CYS A 483 11.42 28.85 13.53
CA CYS A 483 11.14 30.13 12.86
C CYS A 483 9.91 30.05 11.94
N ALA A 484 8.69 30.04 12.49
CA ALA A 484 7.54 30.82 12.00
C ALA A 484 6.24 30.47 12.78
N GLY A 485 5.69 31.44 13.53
CA GLY A 485 4.24 31.46 13.83
C GLY A 485 3.73 31.39 15.29
N TRP A 486 4.27 32.22 16.21
CA TRP A 486 3.61 32.78 17.40
C TRP A 486 3.00 31.87 18.50
N ARG A 487 3.81 31.53 19.52
CA ARG A 487 3.71 32.02 20.92
C ARG A 487 5.13 32.02 21.49
N ARG A 488 5.57 33.11 22.14
CA ARG A 488 6.90 33.16 22.79
C ARG A 488 7.04 31.95 23.75
N PRO A 489 8.19 31.26 23.81
CA PRO A 489 8.40 30.23 24.83
C PRO A 489 8.16 30.85 26.21
N LEU A 490 7.30 30.21 27.00
CA LEU A 490 6.93 30.72 28.32
C LEU A 490 8.17 30.75 29.23
N MET A 491 8.27 31.80 30.04
CA MET A 491 9.50 32.19 30.73
C MET A 491 10.01 31.12 31.72
N MET A 492 11.26 30.70 31.52
CA MET A 492 11.97 29.79 32.41
C MET A 492 13.28 30.43 32.87
N ILE A 493 13.50 30.50 34.18
CA ILE A 493 14.74 31.05 34.76
C ILE A 493 15.42 29.96 35.59
N GLY A 494 16.72 29.78 35.41
CA GLY A 494 17.52 28.84 36.16
C GLY A 494 18.64 29.56 36.89
N LEU A 495 18.74 29.37 38.21
CA LEU A 495 19.75 30.03 39.03
C LEU A 495 20.99 29.16 39.16
N THR A 496 22.16 29.80 39.00
CA THR A 496 23.47 29.23 39.31
C THR A 496 24.27 30.20 40.18
N GLY A 497 25.30 29.70 40.85
CA GLY A 497 26.16 30.49 41.74
C GLY A 497 26.48 29.77 43.05
N ALA A 498 27.46 30.27 43.79
CA ALA A 498 27.94 29.64 45.02
C ALA A 498 26.84 29.50 46.10
N ARG A 499 27.08 28.65 47.10
CA ARG A 499 26.18 28.53 48.26
C ARG A 499 26.07 29.88 49.00
N ASN A 500 24.89 30.20 49.51
CA ASN A 500 24.60 31.41 50.30
C ASN A 500 24.77 32.77 49.59
N VAL A 501 24.82 32.81 48.26
CA VAL A 501 24.84 34.07 47.47
C VAL A 501 23.47 34.74 47.32
N GLY A 502 22.39 34.10 47.77
CA GLY A 502 21.03 34.64 47.72
C GLY A 502 20.11 34.02 46.66
N LYS A 503 20.44 32.84 46.09
CA LYS A 503 19.60 32.15 45.09
C LYS A 503 18.17 31.89 45.57
N SER A 504 18.00 31.33 46.77
CA SER A 504 16.67 31.07 47.35
C SER A 504 15.86 32.34 47.54
N THR A 505 16.52 33.44 47.91
CA THR A 505 15.92 34.77 48.04
C THR A 505 15.42 35.29 46.69
N VAL A 506 16.22 35.18 45.63
CA VAL A 506 15.81 35.53 44.26
C VAL A 506 14.65 34.65 43.79
N ALA A 507 14.71 33.34 44.03
CA ALA A 507 13.64 32.43 43.68
C ALA A 507 12.33 32.75 44.42
N ASN A 508 12.38 33.14 45.70
CA ASN A 508 11.19 33.59 46.45
C ASN A 508 10.57 34.82 45.76
N MET A 509 11.40 35.82 45.42
CA MET A 509 10.92 37.04 44.76
C MET A 509 10.24 36.76 43.42
N LEU A 510 10.80 35.85 42.61
CA LEU A 510 10.19 35.43 41.34
C LEU A 510 8.85 34.73 41.52
N VAL A 511 8.71 33.89 42.55
CA VAL A 511 7.45 33.21 42.88
C VAL A 511 6.41 34.23 43.36
N GLU A 512 6.75 35.03 44.37
CA GLU A 512 5.83 35.94 45.04
C GLU A 512 5.39 37.12 44.17
N SER A 513 6.32 37.70 43.41
CA SER A 513 6.09 38.95 42.66
C SER A 513 5.79 38.75 41.18
N PHE A 514 6.15 37.60 40.60
CA PHE A 514 6.07 37.36 39.14
C PHE A 514 5.36 36.06 38.76
N GLY A 515 4.80 35.32 39.72
CA GLY A 515 3.96 34.15 39.47
C GLY A 515 4.73 32.92 38.96
N PHE A 516 6.03 32.82 39.24
CA PHE A 516 6.81 31.64 38.90
C PHE A 516 6.46 30.45 39.80
N ARG A 517 6.54 29.23 39.25
CA ARG A 517 6.49 27.97 40.01
C ARG A 517 7.89 27.40 40.16
N ARG A 518 8.22 26.98 41.38
CA ARG A 518 9.51 26.34 41.68
C ARG A 518 9.56 24.93 41.12
N ILE A 519 10.74 24.61 40.59
CA ILE A 519 11.15 23.27 40.23
C ILE A 519 12.56 23.01 40.78
N HIS A 520 12.86 21.77 41.12
CA HIS A 520 14.19 21.37 41.58
C HIS A 520 14.56 20.02 40.97
N ALA A 521 15.73 19.94 40.31
CA ALA A 521 16.13 18.79 39.50
C ALA A 521 16.08 17.43 40.24
N PHE A 522 16.30 17.45 41.56
CA PHE A 522 16.31 16.25 42.41
C PHE A 522 15.00 15.97 43.16
N ASP A 523 13.88 16.65 42.88
CA ASP A 523 12.63 16.41 43.64
C ASP A 523 12.07 14.98 43.47
N GLY A 524 12.04 14.45 42.25
CA GLY A 524 11.75 13.02 42.02
C GLY A 524 12.72 12.08 42.76
N GLY A 525 13.99 12.46 42.87
CA GLY A 525 15.00 11.72 43.61
C GLY A 525 14.78 11.75 45.13
N LYS A 526 14.31 12.87 45.70
CA LYS A 526 13.90 12.95 47.11
C LYS A 526 12.70 12.05 47.38
N ALA A 527 11.71 12.02 46.49
CA ALA A 527 10.56 11.12 46.62
C ALA A 527 10.98 9.64 46.63
N ALA A 528 11.88 9.25 45.71
CA ALA A 528 12.46 7.91 45.70
C ALA A 528 13.31 7.62 46.96
N THR A 529 14.04 8.62 47.46
CA THR A 529 14.83 8.49 48.69
C THR A 529 13.95 8.23 49.92
N VAL A 530 12.81 8.92 50.06
CA VAL A 530 11.85 8.66 51.14
C VAL A 530 11.37 7.20 51.08
N ALA A 531 10.96 6.73 49.89
CA ALA A 531 10.51 5.35 49.72
C ALA A 531 11.62 4.34 50.03
N TYR A 532 12.86 4.63 49.65
CA TYR A 532 14.01 3.79 49.93
C TYR A 532 14.33 3.72 51.43
N PHE A 533 14.31 4.84 52.15
CA PHE A 533 14.56 4.84 53.60
C PHE A 533 13.46 4.11 54.36
N ILE A 534 12.19 4.22 53.94
CA ILE A 534 11.10 3.42 54.50
C ILE A 534 11.36 1.92 54.29
N HIS A 535 11.80 1.54 53.08
CA HIS A 535 12.16 0.16 52.78
C HIS A 535 13.31 -0.37 53.67
N LEU A 536 14.27 0.49 54.02
CA LEU A 536 15.37 0.15 54.93
C LEU A 536 14.97 0.13 56.42
N GLY A 537 13.72 0.48 56.75
CA GLY A 537 13.18 0.37 58.11
C GLY A 537 12.89 1.69 58.82
N ALA A 538 13.06 2.85 58.17
CA ALA A 538 12.57 4.12 58.72
C ALA A 538 11.04 4.14 58.77
N THR A 539 10.48 4.79 59.79
CA THR A 539 9.06 5.18 59.72
C THR A 539 8.84 6.24 58.64
N SER A 540 7.60 6.41 58.19
CA SER A 540 7.27 7.46 57.20
C SER A 540 7.59 8.87 57.71
N ILE A 541 7.47 9.12 59.02
CA ILE A 541 7.81 10.39 59.65
C ILE A 541 9.33 10.59 59.68
N GLU A 542 10.08 9.59 60.16
CA GLU A 542 11.55 9.67 60.16
C GLU A 542 12.13 9.80 58.76
N ALA A 543 11.64 9.04 57.78
CA ALA A 543 12.12 9.14 56.40
C ALA A 543 11.91 10.54 55.82
N ASN A 544 10.79 11.19 56.15
CA ASN A 544 10.55 12.60 55.77
C ASN A 544 11.50 13.54 56.51
N GLU A 545 11.73 13.37 57.81
CA GLU A 545 12.72 14.16 58.57
C GLU A 545 14.16 13.95 58.07
N MET A 546 14.50 12.75 57.60
CA MET A 546 15.80 12.43 57.01
C MET A 546 16.00 13.09 55.63
N VAL A 547 14.94 13.29 54.85
CA VAL A 547 15.04 13.87 53.50
C VAL A 547 14.83 15.39 53.50
N TYR A 548 13.84 15.87 54.23
CA TYR A 548 13.39 17.26 54.22
C TYR A 548 13.62 18.01 55.54
N GLY A 549 13.84 17.29 56.63
CA GLY A 549 13.88 17.84 57.98
C GLY A 549 15.26 17.87 58.61
N SER A 550 15.26 17.81 59.93
CA SER A 550 16.44 18.04 60.78
C SER A 550 17.44 16.88 60.80
N LEU A 551 16.99 15.66 60.48
CA LEU A 551 17.83 14.46 60.50
C LEU A 551 18.73 14.32 59.27
N LYS A 552 18.55 15.19 58.26
CA LYS A 552 19.26 15.15 56.97
C LYS A 552 20.78 15.10 57.08
N ASP A 553 21.33 15.79 58.07
CA ASP A 553 22.77 15.98 58.25
C ASP A 553 23.37 15.05 59.31
N LEU A 554 22.53 14.28 60.01
CA LEU A 554 22.96 13.37 61.06
C LEU A 554 23.27 11.98 60.48
N SER A 555 24.20 11.27 61.11
CA SER A 555 24.44 9.86 60.80
C SER A 555 23.21 9.01 61.07
N SER A 556 22.91 8.06 60.20
CA SER A 556 21.74 7.18 60.35
C SER A 556 22.16 5.72 60.53
N ASP A 557 21.65 5.05 61.56
CA ASP A 557 21.96 3.64 61.83
C ASP A 557 21.38 2.67 60.78
N ILE A 558 20.35 3.08 60.03
CA ILE A 558 19.75 2.25 58.96
C ILE A 558 20.49 2.37 57.62
N LEU A 559 21.39 3.35 57.48
CA LEU A 559 22.18 3.52 56.27
C LEU A 559 23.53 2.82 56.39
N PRO A 560 24.00 2.13 55.33
CA PRO A 560 25.29 1.46 55.35
C PRO A 560 26.44 2.40 55.78
N GLY A 561 27.27 1.91 56.70
CA GLY A 561 28.42 2.66 57.21
C GLY A 561 28.05 3.88 58.07
N ARG A 562 26.82 3.94 58.60
CA ARG A 562 26.29 5.10 59.34
C ARG A 562 26.36 6.41 58.57
N ALA A 563 26.23 6.32 57.24
CA ALA A 563 26.20 7.49 56.38
C ALA A 563 25.03 8.42 56.76
N SER A 564 25.19 9.72 56.48
CA SER A 564 24.08 10.66 56.61
C SER A 564 23.12 10.55 55.42
N PRO A 565 21.83 10.85 55.60
CA PRO A 565 20.87 10.98 54.49
C PRO A 565 21.36 11.91 53.39
N ARG A 566 22.02 13.03 53.75
CA ARG A 566 22.66 13.94 52.80
C ARG A 566 23.68 13.23 51.92
N PHE A 567 24.57 12.44 52.50
CA PHE A 567 25.58 11.71 51.72
C PHE A 567 24.93 10.81 50.65
N PHE A 568 23.89 10.07 51.03
CA PHE A 568 23.14 9.24 50.08
C PHE A 568 22.49 10.07 48.98
N MET A 569 21.76 11.14 49.35
CA MET A 569 21.08 12.01 48.39
C MET A 569 22.04 12.69 47.41
N GLU A 570 23.24 13.08 47.86
CA GLU A 570 24.26 13.65 46.98
C GLU A 570 24.76 12.64 45.95
N LYS A 571 25.03 11.39 46.37
CA LYS A 571 25.46 10.32 45.46
C LYS A 571 24.35 9.90 44.51
N PHE A 572 23.12 9.76 45.01
CA PHE A 572 21.97 9.40 44.21
C PHE A 572 21.60 10.49 43.21
N GLY A 573 21.63 11.76 43.63
CA GLY A 573 21.41 12.91 42.75
C GLY A 573 22.44 12.98 41.62
N ARG A 574 23.72 12.71 41.91
CA ARG A 574 24.75 12.59 40.87
C ARG A 574 24.45 11.45 39.91
N PHE A 575 24.12 10.26 40.42
CA PHE A 575 23.77 9.11 39.58
C PHE A 575 22.60 9.43 38.63
N MET A 576 21.53 10.04 39.15
CA MET A 576 20.38 10.45 38.33
C MET A 576 20.81 11.48 37.27
N GLY A 577 21.56 12.51 37.64
CA GLY A 577 21.97 13.57 36.73
C GLY A 577 22.95 13.12 35.65
N THR A 578 23.95 12.30 36.00
CA THR A 578 25.05 11.94 35.08
C THR A 578 24.88 10.59 34.39
N THR A 579 24.20 9.63 35.02
CA THR A 579 24.10 8.25 34.49
C THR A 579 22.75 8.00 33.84
N LEU A 580 21.65 8.36 34.52
CA LEU A 580 20.31 8.27 33.91
C LEU A 580 20.08 9.40 32.91
N GLY A 581 20.65 10.57 33.19
CA GLY A 581 20.61 11.75 32.35
C GLY A 581 19.55 12.77 32.78
N PRO A 582 19.61 13.99 32.22
CA PRO A 582 18.82 15.13 32.69
C PRO A 582 17.31 14.99 32.42
N ASP A 583 16.91 14.07 31.54
CA ASP A 583 15.50 13.71 31.29
C ASP A 583 14.84 13.08 32.52
N TRP A 584 15.61 12.42 33.38
CA TRP A 584 15.13 11.80 34.62
C TRP A 584 15.15 12.76 35.82
N THR A 585 15.71 13.96 35.66
CA THR A 585 15.84 14.98 36.71
C THR A 585 15.02 16.22 36.34
N LEU A 586 15.68 17.30 35.90
CA LEU A 586 15.03 18.57 35.60
C LEU A 586 14.07 18.45 34.41
N GLY A 587 14.37 17.63 33.40
CA GLY A 587 13.49 17.36 32.27
C GLY A 587 12.15 16.75 32.70
N ALA A 588 12.17 15.79 33.63
CA ALA A 588 10.98 15.18 34.21
C ALA A 588 10.15 16.20 35.01
N GLU A 589 10.80 17.07 35.81
CA GLU A 589 10.10 18.10 36.59
C GLU A 589 9.47 19.17 35.70
N ILE A 590 10.18 19.67 34.69
CA ILE A 590 9.62 20.60 33.70
C ILE A 590 8.40 19.97 33.04
N SER A 591 8.52 18.71 32.60
CA SER A 591 7.43 17.99 31.96
C SER A 591 6.22 17.80 32.88
N ARG A 592 6.46 17.46 34.16
CA ARG A 592 5.41 17.30 35.18
C ARG A 592 4.66 18.62 35.41
N HIS A 593 5.38 19.73 35.56
CA HIS A 593 4.77 21.04 35.78
C HIS A 593 4.04 21.57 34.55
N ARG A 594 4.60 21.42 33.34
CA ARG A 594 3.94 21.82 32.09
C ARG A 594 2.69 20.98 31.78
N ARG A 595 2.64 19.70 32.18
CA ARG A 595 1.42 18.90 32.10
C ARG A 595 0.31 19.41 33.02
N ALA A 596 0.67 19.87 34.22
CA ALA A 596 -0.29 20.38 35.20
C ALA A 596 -0.78 21.79 34.83
N ASP A 597 0.11 22.64 34.32
CA ASP A 597 -0.19 24.01 33.92
C ASP A 597 0.74 24.42 32.76
N PRO A 598 0.26 24.31 31.51
CA PRO A 598 1.03 24.64 30.32
C PRO A 598 1.45 26.11 30.25
N SER A 599 0.83 26.99 31.05
CA SER A 599 1.10 28.44 31.07
C SER A 599 2.09 28.89 32.14
N SER A 600 2.57 27.96 32.98
CA SER A 600 3.39 28.28 34.14
C SER A 600 4.79 28.81 33.78
N LYS A 601 5.16 29.96 34.37
CA LYS A 601 6.55 30.43 34.42
C LYS A 601 7.32 29.54 35.41
N LEU A 602 8.51 29.06 35.06
CA LEU A 602 9.25 28.10 35.91
C LEU A 602 10.58 28.68 36.41
N ILE A 603 10.89 28.43 37.69
CA ILE A 603 12.15 28.82 38.32
C ILE A 603 12.87 27.58 38.86
N ALA A 604 14.04 27.27 38.28
CA ALA A 604 14.95 26.24 38.80
C ALA A 604 15.94 26.90 39.77
N GLU A 605 15.81 26.59 41.07
CA GLU A 605 16.57 27.27 42.13
C GLU A 605 18.08 26.92 42.14
N SER A 606 18.43 25.78 41.56
CA SER A 606 19.82 25.32 41.49
C SER A 606 20.03 24.45 40.26
N LEU A 607 20.67 25.00 39.23
CA LEU A 607 21.18 24.24 38.09
C LEU A 607 22.60 23.73 38.39
N VAL A 608 22.86 22.46 38.09
CA VAL A 608 24.20 21.86 38.26
C VAL A 608 24.61 21.05 37.03
N TYR A 609 23.91 19.95 36.74
CA TYR A 609 24.26 19.03 35.64
C TYR A 609 23.38 19.24 34.39
N GLU A 610 22.34 20.06 34.53
CA GLU A 610 21.22 20.14 33.59
C GLU A 610 21.24 21.45 32.76
N SER A 611 22.32 22.24 32.83
CA SER A 611 22.39 23.58 32.22
C SER A 611 22.16 23.57 30.72
N ASP A 612 22.76 22.60 30.01
CA ASP A 612 22.64 22.51 28.55
C ASP A 612 21.20 22.17 28.16
N LEU A 613 20.61 21.16 28.79
CA LEU A 613 19.22 20.76 28.58
C LEU A 613 18.26 21.92 28.88
N PHE A 614 18.46 22.61 30.02
CA PHE A 614 17.65 23.74 30.44
C PHE A 614 17.68 24.89 29.43
N ARG A 615 18.87 25.19 28.88
CA ARG A 615 19.03 26.22 27.84
C ARG A 615 18.30 25.83 26.56
N SER A 616 18.49 24.60 26.07
CA SER A 616 17.81 24.13 24.86
C SER A 616 16.29 24.00 25.02
N ALA A 617 15.76 23.94 26.24
CA ALA A 617 14.32 24.03 26.52
C ALA A 617 13.77 25.48 26.51
N GLY A 618 14.59 26.47 26.12
CA GLY A 618 14.26 27.90 26.13
C GLY A 618 14.46 28.57 27.49
N GLY A 619 15.20 27.94 28.41
CA GLY A 619 15.48 28.48 29.73
C GLY A 619 16.65 29.46 29.75
N ILE A 620 16.53 30.48 30.61
CA ILE A 620 17.52 31.54 30.80
C ILE A 620 18.28 31.29 32.09
N ILE A 621 19.59 31.18 32.00
CA ILE A 621 20.49 30.90 33.10
C ILE A 621 20.99 32.22 33.69
N VAL A 622 20.73 32.41 34.98
CA VAL A 622 21.09 33.60 35.74
C VAL A 622 22.08 33.23 36.82
N ARG A 623 23.29 33.78 36.74
CA ARG A 623 24.30 33.64 37.77
C ARG A 623 24.08 34.69 38.86
N VAL A 624 23.86 34.24 40.09
CA VAL A 624 23.76 35.12 41.26
C VAL A 624 25.11 35.16 41.96
N GLU A 625 25.67 36.34 42.12
CA GLU A 625 26.96 36.57 42.77
C GLU A 625 26.82 37.55 43.92
N ARG A 626 27.55 37.29 45.00
CA ARG A 626 27.67 38.22 46.13
C ARG A 626 29.13 38.64 46.24
N PRO A 627 29.48 39.91 45.94
CA PRO A 627 30.87 40.37 45.99
C PRO A 627 31.52 40.07 47.34
N GLY A 628 32.74 39.53 47.32
CA GLY A 628 33.50 39.18 48.53
C GLY A 628 33.02 37.94 49.28
N HIS A 629 32.01 37.22 48.79
CA HIS A 629 31.50 36.00 49.43
C HIS A 629 32.36 34.77 49.09
N VAL A 630 32.93 34.16 50.12
CA VAL A 630 33.58 32.85 50.02
C VAL A 630 32.62 31.81 50.59
N GLY A 631 32.06 30.96 49.71
CA GLY A 631 31.15 29.90 50.11
C GLY A 631 31.84 28.79 50.93
N PRO A 632 31.08 27.99 51.70
CA PRO A 632 31.64 26.83 52.39
C PRO A 632 32.32 25.86 51.39
N VAL A 633 33.55 25.44 51.69
CA VAL A 633 34.33 24.51 50.86
C VAL A 633 33.69 23.13 50.91
N GLY A 634 33.26 22.62 49.77
CA GLY A 634 32.94 21.21 49.58
C GLY A 634 31.62 20.97 48.90
N CYS A 635 31.70 20.57 47.63
CA CYS A 635 31.16 19.36 47.01
C CYS A 635 31.75 19.23 45.59
N GLU A 636 31.77 18.02 45.01
CA GLU A 636 32.14 17.81 43.58
C GLU A 636 31.25 18.63 42.62
N SER A 637 30.06 19.06 43.04
CA SER A 637 29.14 19.90 42.25
C SER A 637 29.64 21.32 42.00
N ASP A 638 30.56 21.82 42.83
CA ASP A 638 31.01 23.22 42.78
C ASP A 638 31.86 23.48 41.52
N SER A 639 32.65 22.49 41.08
CA SER A 639 33.40 22.56 39.82
C SER A 639 32.48 22.54 38.60
N PHE A 640 31.38 21.79 38.64
CA PHE A 640 30.39 21.80 37.57
C PHE A 640 29.68 23.14 37.46
N GLN A 641 29.29 23.75 38.59
CA GLN A 641 28.65 25.08 38.61
C GLN A 641 29.56 26.20 38.10
N ALA A 642 30.87 26.10 38.31
CA ALA A 642 31.85 27.03 37.78
C ALA A 642 31.94 26.98 36.24
N GLY A 643 31.67 25.82 35.63
CA GLY A 643 31.69 25.62 34.18
C GLY A 643 30.42 26.06 33.44
N ILE A 644 29.33 26.39 34.15
CA ILE A 644 28.06 26.80 33.53
C ILE A 644 28.21 28.20 32.92
N VAL A 645 27.98 28.34 31.62
CA VAL A 645 27.86 29.67 30.97
C VAL A 645 26.53 30.30 31.38
N GLU A 646 26.52 31.52 31.89
CA GLU A 646 25.29 32.28 32.19
C GLU A 646 24.85 33.21 31.05
N ASP A 647 23.55 33.47 30.96
CA ASP A 647 22.98 34.43 30.01
C ASP A 647 22.87 35.83 30.64
N HIS A 648 22.64 35.88 31.97
CA HIS A 648 22.63 37.10 32.76
C HIS A 648 23.36 36.92 34.10
N ARG A 649 23.94 38.00 34.61
CA ARG A 649 24.48 38.09 35.98
C ARG A 649 23.61 38.99 36.82
N LEU A 650 23.35 38.55 38.05
CA LEU A 650 22.68 39.32 39.09
C LEU A 650 23.65 39.49 40.27
N ILE A 651 24.02 40.73 40.54
CA ILE A 651 24.95 41.08 41.62
C ILE A 651 24.16 41.41 42.89
N ASN A 652 24.24 40.54 43.88
CA ASN A 652 23.70 40.74 45.22
C ASN A 652 24.72 41.48 46.11
N GLY A 653 24.98 42.75 45.79
CA GLY A 653 25.99 43.58 46.47
C GLY A 653 25.45 44.58 47.49
N GLY A 654 24.13 44.65 47.68
CA GLY A 654 23.47 45.71 48.45
C GLY A 654 22.34 45.20 49.36
N SER A 655 21.38 46.07 49.64
CA SER A 655 20.17 45.82 50.42
C SER A 655 19.16 44.93 49.70
N LEU A 656 18.20 44.35 50.44
CA LEU A 656 17.10 43.57 49.86
C LEU A 656 16.25 44.36 48.86
N THR A 657 16.12 45.68 49.04
CA THR A 657 15.41 46.57 48.13
C THR A 657 16.12 46.69 46.79
N GLU A 658 17.45 46.82 46.80
CA GLU A 658 18.27 46.84 45.59
C GLU A 658 18.24 45.49 44.87
N LEU A 659 18.27 44.39 45.63
CA LEU A 659 18.12 43.04 45.07
C LEU A 659 16.75 42.86 44.40
N ARG A 660 15.64 43.30 45.02
CA ARG A 660 14.30 43.27 44.41
C ARG A 660 14.24 44.06 43.12
N LYS A 661 14.84 45.26 43.09
CA LYS A 661 14.92 46.08 41.87
C LYS A 661 15.69 45.35 40.77
N ALA A 662 16.84 44.75 41.08
CA ALA A 662 17.63 43.97 40.13
C ALA A 662 16.86 42.76 39.57
N VAL A 663 16.07 42.06 40.40
CA VAL A 663 15.20 40.95 39.95
C VAL A 663 14.10 41.48 39.03
N SER A 664 13.48 42.61 39.36
CA SER A 664 12.46 43.23 38.50
C SER A 664 13.05 43.65 37.15
N ASP A 665 14.19 44.32 37.15
CA ASP A 665 14.87 44.76 35.92
C ASP A 665 15.28 43.56 35.05
N LEU A 666 15.73 42.46 35.67
CA LEU A 666 16.01 41.20 34.99
C LEU A 666 14.75 40.64 34.30
N VAL A 667 13.62 40.53 35.00
CA VAL A 667 12.38 40.03 34.41
C VAL A 667 11.93 40.91 33.24
N HIS A 668 11.95 42.24 33.38
CA HIS A 668 11.60 43.17 32.29
C HIS A 668 12.57 43.11 31.10
N LYS A 669 13.84 42.75 31.34
CA LYS A 669 14.84 42.55 30.28
C LYS A 669 14.60 41.25 29.53
N VAL A 670 14.18 40.21 30.26
CA VAL A 670 13.88 38.87 29.74
C VAL A 670 12.49 38.80 29.07
N GLU A 671 11.55 39.68 29.44
CA GLU A 671 10.21 39.78 28.83
C GLU A 671 10.19 40.53 27.49
N ARG A 672 11.24 41.29 27.14
CA ARG A 672 11.34 42.00 25.86
C ARG A 672 11.83 41.08 24.76
#